data_AF-A8E4U5-F1
#
_entry.id   AF-A8E4U5-F1
#
_cell.length_a   1.000
_cell.length_b   1.000
_cell.length_c   1.000
_cell.angle_alpha   90.00
_cell.angle_beta   90.00
_cell.angle_gamma   90.00
#
_symmetry.space_group_name_H-M   'P 1'
#
loop_
_entity.id
_entity.type
_entity.pdbx_description
1 polymer ?
#
loop_
_entity_poly.entity_id
_entity_poly.type
_entity_poly.pdbx_seq_one_letter_code
_entity_poly.pdbx_strand_id
1 'polypeptide(L)'
;MLRIFAYFCTSFLGAVLGVNFPNHIQIGGLFPNQQSQEHAAFRFALSQLSEPPKLLPQIDIVNISDSFEMTYTFCSQFSKGVYAIFGFYDRKTVNMLTSFCGALHVCFITPSFPVATSNQFVLQLRPELQDALISVIEYYKWKKFVYIYDADRGLSVLQKVLDTAAEKNWQVTAVNILTTTEEGYRLLFQDLDKSKDRQIVIDCESERLNAILTQVVVKLEKNIIGYHYILANLGFMDIDMQKFKEAGANVTGFQLVNYTDTMVSRIMQQWKNYDGREQPRVDWKKPKYTSALTYDGVRVMAEAFQSLRKQRIDISRRGNAGDCLANPAVPWGQGIDIQRALQQVRLEGLSGNVQFNEKGRRTNYTLHVLELKHEGIRHIAHWNEDDKLIPLATDAQAGNDTIGVQNRTYIVTTILEAPYVMLKKNADQLEGNDRFEGYCVELAAEIAKHVGFKYKLEIVKDGKYGARDSDMKAWNGMVGELVYGRADLAVAPLTITLVREEVIDFSKPFMSLGISIMIKKPQKSKPGVFSFLDPLAYEIWMCIVFAYIGVSVVLFLVSRFSPYEWHNEEFEEGKEQPTTDQSNEFGIFNSLWFSLGAFMQQGCDISPRSLSGRIVGGVWWFFTLIIISSYTANLAAFLTVERMVSPIESADDLAKQTEIAYGTLDSGSTKEFFKRSKIAVFEKMWTYMRSAEPSVFVKTTEEGMNRVRKSKGKYAYLLESTMNEYIEQRKPCDTMKVGGNLDSKGYGIATPKGSPLRNPVNLAVLKLNEQGLLDKKKKK
;
A
#
# COMPACT_ATOMS: atom_id res chain seq x y z
N MET A 1 -18.15 -83.04 -59.89
CA MET A 1 -19.32 -82.12 -59.76
C MET A 1 -19.43 -81.45 -58.38
N LEU A 2 -19.17 -82.11 -57.24
CA LEU A 2 -19.27 -81.44 -55.91
C LEU A 2 -18.11 -80.50 -55.51
N ARG A 3 -16.90 -80.65 -56.08
CA ARG A 3 -15.75 -79.76 -55.75
C ARG A 3 -15.76 -78.41 -56.47
N ILE A 4 -16.45 -78.30 -57.61
CA ILE A 4 -16.55 -77.05 -58.39
C ILE A 4 -17.60 -76.12 -57.76
N PHE A 5 -18.67 -76.68 -57.19
CA PHE A 5 -19.71 -75.90 -56.49
C PHE A 5 -19.20 -75.32 -55.16
N ALA A 6 -18.36 -76.05 -54.43
CA ALA A 6 -17.73 -75.57 -53.20
C ALA A 6 -16.75 -74.40 -53.45
N TYR A 7 -15.95 -74.48 -54.53
CA TYR A 7 -15.04 -73.39 -54.89
C TYR A 7 -15.78 -72.11 -55.32
N PHE A 8 -16.89 -72.25 -56.06
CA PHE A 8 -17.73 -71.12 -56.47
C PHE A 8 -18.45 -70.49 -55.26
N CYS A 9 -18.94 -71.29 -54.30
CA CYS A 9 -19.55 -70.76 -53.08
C CYS A 9 -18.54 -70.09 -52.14
N THR A 10 -17.29 -70.58 -52.05
CA THR A 10 -16.24 -69.92 -51.22
C THR A 10 -15.68 -68.67 -51.87
N SER A 11 -15.59 -68.60 -53.21
CA SER A 11 -15.18 -67.37 -53.90
C SER A 11 -16.28 -66.31 -53.89
N PHE A 12 -17.55 -66.71 -53.93
CA PHE A 12 -18.68 -65.78 -53.87
C PHE A 12 -18.97 -65.31 -52.44
N LEU A 13 -18.81 -66.15 -51.40
CA LEU A 13 -18.89 -65.68 -50.00
C LEU A 13 -17.69 -64.82 -49.58
N GLY A 14 -16.50 -65.08 -50.12
CA GLY A 14 -15.30 -64.25 -49.87
C GLY A 14 -15.38 -62.86 -50.50
N ALA A 15 -16.12 -62.70 -51.60
CA ALA A 15 -16.33 -61.41 -52.27
C ALA A 15 -17.43 -60.55 -51.64
N VAL A 16 -18.33 -61.13 -50.83
CA VAL A 16 -19.51 -60.43 -50.29
C VAL A 16 -19.32 -59.91 -48.85
N LEU A 17 -18.24 -60.28 -48.15
CA LEU A 17 -17.98 -59.87 -46.75
C LEU A 17 -16.76 -58.96 -46.56
N GLY A 18 -16.15 -58.45 -47.64
CA GLY A 18 -15.08 -57.46 -47.56
C GLY A 18 -15.61 -56.05 -47.29
N VAL A 19 -15.84 -55.70 -46.02
CA VAL A 19 -16.08 -54.31 -45.61
C VAL A 19 -14.80 -53.51 -45.87
N ASN A 20 -14.73 -52.84 -47.02
CA ASN A 20 -13.58 -52.03 -47.43
C ASN A 20 -13.62 -50.68 -46.70
N PHE A 21 -12.89 -50.57 -45.58
CA PHE A 21 -12.62 -49.28 -44.96
C PHE A 21 -11.84 -48.38 -45.95
N PRO A 22 -12.22 -47.10 -46.14
CA PRO A 22 -11.58 -46.24 -47.13
C PRO A 22 -10.10 -45.99 -46.78
N ASN A 23 -9.20 -46.24 -47.73
CA ASN A 23 -7.75 -46.01 -47.56
C ASN A 23 -7.37 -44.52 -47.53
N HIS A 24 -8.23 -43.66 -48.10
CA HIS A 24 -8.07 -42.21 -48.14
C HIS A 24 -9.31 -41.56 -47.54
N ILE A 25 -9.12 -40.68 -46.57
CA ILE A 25 -10.21 -39.97 -45.87
C ILE A 25 -10.12 -38.49 -46.23
N GLN A 26 -11.18 -37.94 -46.81
CA GLN A 26 -11.25 -36.52 -47.14
C GLN A 26 -11.61 -35.71 -45.90
N ILE A 27 -10.78 -34.76 -45.51
CA ILE A 27 -11.03 -33.85 -44.39
C ILE A 27 -11.09 -32.41 -44.89
N GLY A 28 -11.99 -31.60 -44.32
CA GLY A 28 -12.07 -30.18 -44.60
C GLY A 28 -11.13 -29.38 -43.70
N GLY A 29 -10.52 -28.32 -44.22
CA GLY A 29 -9.68 -27.39 -43.47
C GLY A 29 -10.13 -25.94 -43.70
N LEU A 30 -10.59 -25.25 -42.66
CA LEU A 30 -11.01 -23.85 -42.70
C LEU A 30 -9.99 -22.98 -41.96
N PHE A 31 -9.25 -22.15 -42.70
CA PHE A 31 -8.19 -21.31 -42.14
C PHE A 31 -8.40 -19.82 -42.45
N PRO A 32 -8.03 -18.91 -41.52
CA PRO A 32 -8.17 -17.47 -41.75
C PRO A 32 -7.22 -16.94 -42.83
N ASN A 33 -6.02 -17.48 -42.88
CA ASN A 33 -4.95 -16.97 -43.73
C ASN A 33 -4.03 -18.12 -44.16
N GLN A 34 -3.66 -18.14 -45.45
CA GLN A 34 -2.77 -19.12 -46.05
C GLN A 34 -1.32 -19.04 -45.52
N GLN A 35 -0.91 -17.86 -45.05
CA GLN A 35 0.42 -17.60 -44.50
C GLN A 35 0.46 -17.70 -42.97
N SER A 36 -0.60 -18.21 -42.34
CA SER A 36 -0.64 -18.41 -40.89
C SER A 36 0.27 -19.56 -40.44
N GLN A 37 0.84 -19.44 -39.23
CA GLN A 37 1.65 -20.51 -38.63
C GLN A 37 0.79 -21.74 -38.30
N GLU A 38 -0.50 -21.53 -38.04
CA GLU A 38 -1.49 -22.57 -37.80
C GLU A 38 -1.71 -23.44 -39.05
N HIS A 39 -1.83 -22.83 -40.23
CA HIS A 39 -1.91 -23.58 -41.50
C HIS A 39 -0.62 -24.35 -41.80
N ALA A 40 0.54 -23.76 -41.49
CA ALA A 40 1.84 -24.44 -41.59
C ALA A 40 1.90 -25.67 -40.66
N ALA A 41 1.45 -25.52 -39.41
CA ALA A 41 1.38 -26.59 -38.42
C ALA A 41 0.46 -27.73 -38.85
N PHE A 42 -0.67 -27.41 -39.49
CA PHE A 42 -1.58 -28.40 -40.03
C PHE A 42 -0.92 -29.27 -41.12
N ARG A 43 -0.22 -28.65 -42.09
CA ARG A 43 0.50 -29.39 -43.15
C ARG A 43 1.66 -30.21 -42.58
N PHE A 44 2.41 -29.64 -41.63
CA PHE A 44 3.48 -30.34 -40.94
C PHE A 44 2.96 -31.57 -40.19
N ALA A 45 1.83 -31.46 -39.49
CA ALA A 45 1.23 -32.61 -38.80
C ALA A 45 0.83 -33.72 -39.78
N LEU A 46 0.25 -33.35 -40.94
CA LEU A 46 -0.14 -34.32 -41.97
C LEU A 46 1.06 -35.04 -42.61
N SER A 47 2.20 -34.36 -42.79
CA SER A 47 3.40 -34.99 -43.35
C SER A 47 4.07 -36.00 -42.42
N GLN A 48 3.81 -35.89 -41.10
CA GLN A 48 4.29 -36.85 -40.10
C GLN A 48 3.44 -38.14 -40.04
N LEU A 49 2.23 -38.14 -40.62
CA LEU A 49 1.35 -39.31 -40.61
C LEU A 49 1.74 -40.28 -41.74
N SER A 50 2.46 -41.35 -41.39
CA SER A 50 2.88 -42.40 -42.32
C SER A 50 1.91 -43.59 -42.38
N GLU A 51 1.13 -43.81 -41.31
CA GLU A 51 0.22 -44.97 -41.19
C GLU A 51 -1.14 -44.75 -41.88
N PRO A 52 -1.71 -45.79 -42.53
CA PRO A 52 -3.06 -45.72 -43.10
C PRO A 52 -4.15 -45.79 -42.01
N PRO A 53 -5.26 -45.03 -42.12
CA PRO A 53 -5.74 -44.31 -43.30
C PRO A 53 -5.08 -42.94 -43.52
N LYS A 54 -4.78 -42.60 -44.79
CA LYS A 54 -4.20 -41.31 -45.14
C LYS A 54 -5.26 -40.22 -45.15
N LEU A 55 -5.03 -39.14 -44.43
CA LEU A 55 -5.89 -37.97 -44.41
C LEU A 55 -5.56 -37.06 -45.60
N LEU A 56 -6.53 -36.83 -46.49
CA LEU A 56 -6.42 -35.94 -47.63
C LEU A 56 -7.14 -34.62 -47.30
N PRO A 57 -6.41 -33.52 -47.04
CA PRO A 57 -7.03 -32.26 -46.70
C PRO A 57 -7.57 -31.52 -47.92
N GLN A 58 -8.76 -30.97 -47.81
CA GLN A 58 -9.33 -29.97 -48.70
C GLN A 58 -9.37 -28.63 -47.97
N ILE A 59 -8.44 -27.74 -48.31
CA ILE A 59 -8.22 -26.52 -47.55
C ILE A 59 -8.86 -25.34 -48.27
N ASP A 60 -9.78 -24.66 -47.60
CA ASP A 60 -10.39 -23.41 -48.04
C ASP A 60 -9.97 -22.29 -47.07
N ILE A 61 -9.62 -21.12 -47.63
CA ILE A 61 -9.30 -19.91 -46.86
C ILE A 61 -10.59 -19.12 -46.71
N VAL A 62 -10.92 -18.73 -45.50
CA VAL A 62 -12.20 -18.09 -45.19
C VAL A 62 -12.03 -17.00 -44.16
N ASN A 63 -12.74 -15.89 -44.34
CA ASN A 63 -12.88 -14.89 -43.30
C ASN A 63 -13.77 -15.41 -42.15
N ILE A 64 -13.13 -15.81 -41.05
CA ILE A 64 -13.81 -16.39 -39.90
C ILE A 64 -14.77 -15.42 -39.20
N SER A 65 -14.60 -14.10 -39.40
CA SER A 65 -15.46 -13.07 -38.83
C SER A 65 -16.80 -12.91 -39.59
N ASP A 66 -16.85 -13.36 -40.85
CA ASP A 66 -18.04 -13.26 -41.69
C ASP A 66 -18.84 -14.57 -41.65
N SER A 67 -20.08 -14.48 -41.14
CA SER A 67 -20.98 -15.63 -41.03
C SER A 67 -21.45 -16.16 -42.38
N PHE A 68 -21.62 -15.29 -43.38
CA PHE A 68 -22.10 -15.71 -44.69
C PHE A 68 -21.01 -16.48 -45.45
N GLU A 69 -19.79 -15.95 -45.46
CA GLU A 69 -18.64 -16.60 -46.09
C GLU A 69 -18.33 -17.96 -45.43
N MET A 70 -18.40 -18.02 -44.09
CA MET A 70 -18.30 -19.28 -43.34
C MET A 70 -19.41 -20.27 -43.70
N THR A 71 -20.65 -19.80 -43.93
CA THR A 71 -21.78 -20.65 -44.33
C THR A 71 -21.56 -21.26 -45.71
N TYR A 72 -21.21 -20.42 -46.68
CA TYR A 72 -20.94 -20.88 -48.03
C TYR A 72 -19.80 -21.90 -48.07
N THR A 73 -18.72 -21.63 -47.34
CA THR A 73 -17.55 -22.52 -47.30
C THR A 73 -17.86 -23.84 -46.58
N PHE A 74 -18.61 -23.79 -45.48
CA PHE A 74 -19.06 -25.00 -44.77
C PHE A 74 -19.96 -25.87 -45.66
N CYS A 75 -20.93 -25.27 -46.36
CA CYS A 75 -21.80 -25.96 -47.31
C CYS A 75 -21.04 -26.55 -48.51
N SER A 76 -20.01 -25.85 -48.99
CA SER A 76 -19.10 -26.34 -50.03
C SER A 76 -18.35 -27.59 -49.55
N GLN A 77 -17.78 -27.55 -48.34
CA GLN A 77 -17.10 -28.70 -47.72
C GLN A 77 -18.05 -29.88 -47.49
N PHE A 78 -19.27 -29.61 -47.03
CA PHE A 78 -20.31 -30.62 -46.89
C PHE A 78 -20.63 -31.28 -48.25
N SER A 79 -20.87 -30.48 -49.29
CA SER A 79 -21.17 -30.96 -50.66
C SER A 79 -20.03 -31.80 -51.24
N LYS A 80 -18.77 -31.44 -50.96
CA LYS A 80 -17.56 -32.21 -51.34
C LYS A 80 -17.47 -33.55 -50.62
N GLY A 81 -18.25 -33.77 -49.56
CA GLY A 81 -18.38 -35.06 -48.90
C GLY A 81 -17.35 -35.34 -47.81
N VAL A 82 -16.75 -34.31 -47.21
CA VAL A 82 -15.70 -34.48 -46.19
C VAL A 82 -16.21 -35.17 -44.91
N TYR A 83 -15.32 -35.91 -44.25
CA TYR A 83 -15.63 -36.74 -43.08
C TYR A 83 -15.48 -36.00 -41.74
N ALA A 84 -14.66 -34.97 -41.71
CA ALA A 84 -14.48 -34.11 -40.55
C ALA A 84 -13.94 -32.78 -41.04
N ILE A 85 -14.28 -31.70 -40.34
CA ILE A 85 -13.80 -30.36 -40.66
C ILE A 85 -12.93 -29.89 -39.50
N PHE A 86 -11.70 -29.50 -39.80
CA PHE A 86 -10.83 -28.80 -38.87
C PHE A 86 -10.87 -27.31 -39.19
N GLY A 87 -11.02 -26.46 -38.18
CA GLY A 87 -10.99 -25.03 -38.43
C GLY A 87 -11.11 -24.16 -37.20
N PHE A 88 -11.07 -22.86 -37.46
CA PHE A 88 -11.22 -21.82 -36.48
C PHE A 88 -12.60 -21.19 -36.58
N TYR A 89 -13.13 -20.73 -35.45
CA TYR A 89 -14.31 -19.87 -35.40
C TYR A 89 -14.03 -18.63 -34.57
N ASP A 90 -14.88 -17.64 -34.78
CA ASP A 90 -14.96 -16.39 -34.03
C ASP A 90 -16.30 -16.35 -33.26
N ARG A 91 -16.43 -15.41 -32.31
CA ARG A 91 -17.64 -15.23 -31.50
C ARG A 91 -18.90 -15.01 -32.34
N LYS A 92 -18.77 -14.39 -33.51
CA LYS A 92 -19.88 -14.14 -34.44
C LYS A 92 -20.32 -15.42 -35.16
N THR A 93 -19.39 -16.32 -35.48
CA THR A 93 -19.64 -17.49 -36.34
C THR A 93 -19.86 -18.80 -35.56
N VAL A 94 -19.55 -18.82 -34.26
CA VAL A 94 -19.68 -20.01 -33.42
C VAL A 94 -21.10 -20.56 -33.31
N ASN A 95 -22.11 -19.71 -33.18
CA ASN A 95 -23.52 -20.13 -33.07
C ASN A 95 -24.02 -20.76 -34.37
N MET A 96 -23.55 -20.23 -35.51
CA MET A 96 -23.85 -20.79 -36.81
C MET A 96 -23.22 -22.18 -36.93
N LEU A 97 -21.92 -22.33 -36.65
CA LEU A 97 -21.21 -23.60 -36.85
C LEU A 97 -21.77 -24.71 -35.96
N THR A 98 -22.04 -24.39 -34.70
CA THR A 98 -22.63 -25.33 -33.74
C THR A 98 -24.02 -25.81 -34.18
N SER A 99 -24.84 -24.91 -34.75
CA SER A 99 -26.14 -25.26 -35.34
C SER A 99 -26.00 -26.20 -36.55
N PHE A 100 -25.13 -25.87 -37.51
CA PHE A 100 -24.91 -26.69 -38.70
C PHE A 100 -24.29 -28.06 -38.38
N CYS A 101 -23.32 -28.11 -37.47
CA CYS A 101 -22.69 -29.37 -37.05
C CYS A 101 -23.71 -30.28 -36.35
N GLY A 102 -24.58 -29.70 -35.51
CA GLY A 102 -25.68 -30.40 -34.86
C GLY A 102 -26.74 -30.92 -35.83
N ALA A 103 -27.11 -30.14 -36.84
CA ALA A 103 -28.14 -30.53 -37.81
C ALA A 103 -27.66 -31.57 -38.84
N LEU A 104 -26.41 -31.45 -39.32
CA LEU A 104 -25.88 -32.31 -40.39
C LEU A 104 -25.04 -33.49 -39.88
N HIS A 105 -24.80 -33.57 -38.56
CA HIS A 105 -23.92 -34.56 -37.93
C HIS A 105 -22.49 -34.56 -38.49
N VAL A 106 -21.93 -33.36 -38.70
CA VAL A 106 -20.55 -33.18 -39.20
C VAL A 106 -19.65 -32.80 -38.03
N CYS A 107 -18.61 -33.60 -37.79
CA CYS A 107 -17.65 -33.34 -36.72
C CYS A 107 -16.76 -32.14 -37.06
N PHE A 108 -16.75 -31.15 -36.18
CA PHE A 108 -15.92 -29.95 -36.27
C PHE A 108 -14.87 -29.92 -35.15
N ILE A 109 -13.59 -29.89 -35.51
CA ILE A 109 -12.46 -29.88 -34.57
C ILE A 109 -11.84 -28.49 -34.59
N THR A 110 -11.64 -27.89 -33.41
CA THR A 110 -11.17 -26.51 -33.33
C THR A 110 -10.19 -26.21 -32.19
N PRO A 111 -9.14 -25.41 -32.44
CA PRO A 111 -8.27 -24.85 -31.42
C PRO A 111 -8.72 -23.45 -30.94
N SER A 112 -9.89 -22.96 -31.37
CA SER A 112 -10.50 -21.69 -30.93
C SER A 112 -10.92 -21.74 -29.45
N PHE A 113 -11.39 -20.61 -28.91
CA PHE A 113 -11.80 -20.48 -27.51
C PHE A 113 -12.97 -21.43 -27.15
N PRO A 114 -13.01 -21.99 -25.93
CA PRO A 114 -14.07 -22.90 -25.52
C PRO A 114 -15.41 -22.18 -25.36
N VAL A 115 -16.51 -22.91 -25.58
CA VAL A 115 -17.88 -22.36 -25.57
C VAL A 115 -18.71 -23.16 -24.58
N ALA A 116 -19.49 -22.48 -23.74
CA ALA A 116 -20.24 -23.08 -22.63
C ALA A 116 -21.49 -23.87 -23.05
N THR A 117 -21.95 -23.75 -24.30
CA THR A 117 -23.14 -24.47 -24.77
C THR A 117 -22.82 -25.95 -25.02
N SER A 118 -23.76 -26.85 -24.68
CA SER A 118 -23.64 -28.29 -24.93
C SER A 118 -23.77 -28.57 -26.43
N ASN A 119 -22.66 -28.42 -27.16
CA ASN A 119 -22.66 -28.60 -28.61
C ASN A 119 -22.31 -30.04 -28.93
N GLN A 120 -23.21 -30.74 -29.64
CA GLN A 120 -22.91 -32.03 -30.24
C GLN A 120 -22.04 -31.82 -31.50
N PHE A 121 -21.22 -32.80 -31.86
CA PHE A 121 -20.33 -32.77 -33.02
C PHE A 121 -19.23 -31.68 -33.04
N VAL A 122 -18.97 -30.98 -31.93
CA VAL A 122 -17.87 -30.01 -31.84
C VAL A 122 -16.83 -30.49 -30.83
N LEU A 123 -15.57 -30.56 -31.25
CA LEU A 123 -14.43 -30.95 -30.44
C LEU A 123 -13.50 -29.76 -30.21
N GLN A 124 -13.37 -29.34 -28.95
CA GLN A 124 -12.60 -28.16 -28.55
C GLN A 124 -11.26 -28.59 -27.97
N LEU A 125 -10.17 -28.23 -28.65
CA LEU A 125 -8.79 -28.58 -28.27
C LEU A 125 -8.22 -27.64 -27.20
N ARG A 126 -8.73 -26.41 -27.13
CA ARG A 126 -8.27 -25.41 -26.16
C ARG A 126 -8.89 -25.68 -24.78
N PRO A 127 -8.08 -25.85 -23.73
CA PRO A 127 -8.59 -26.00 -22.38
C PRO A 127 -9.21 -24.71 -21.82
N GLU A 128 -10.03 -24.84 -20.78
CA GLU A 128 -10.59 -23.70 -20.05
C GLU A 128 -9.53 -23.03 -19.15
N LEU A 129 -9.52 -21.70 -19.08
CA LEU A 129 -8.51 -20.94 -18.32
C LEU A 129 -9.05 -20.33 -17.01
N GLN A 130 -10.38 -20.25 -16.86
CA GLN A 130 -11.03 -19.50 -15.80
C GLN A 130 -10.63 -19.95 -14.39
N ASP A 131 -10.62 -21.26 -14.13
CA ASP A 131 -10.35 -21.80 -12.79
C ASP A 131 -8.84 -21.75 -12.46
N ALA A 132 -7.99 -21.88 -13.48
CA ALA A 132 -6.54 -21.67 -13.34
C ALA A 132 -6.21 -20.21 -13.02
N LEU A 133 -6.86 -19.26 -13.69
CA LEU A 133 -6.70 -17.83 -13.43
C LEU A 133 -7.10 -17.45 -12.01
N ILE A 134 -8.27 -17.94 -11.57
CA ILE A 134 -8.76 -17.71 -10.20
C ILE A 134 -7.79 -18.29 -9.17
N SER A 135 -7.28 -19.50 -9.41
CA SER A 135 -6.31 -20.14 -8.51
C SER A 135 -5.01 -19.33 -8.37
N VAL A 136 -4.54 -18.69 -9.45
CA VAL A 136 -3.36 -17.81 -9.40
C VAL A 136 -3.65 -16.50 -8.66
N ILE A 137 -4.82 -15.90 -8.86
CA ILE A 137 -5.24 -14.69 -8.11
C ILE A 137 -5.30 -14.99 -6.61
N GLU A 138 -5.78 -16.18 -6.24
CA GLU A 138 -5.81 -16.67 -4.86
C GLU A 138 -4.41 -16.95 -4.30
N TYR A 139 -3.52 -17.55 -5.08
CA TYR A 139 -2.13 -17.78 -4.71
C TYR A 139 -1.43 -16.49 -4.30
N TYR A 140 -1.63 -15.41 -5.07
CA TYR A 140 -1.08 -14.09 -4.75
C TYR A 140 -1.90 -13.30 -3.72
N LYS A 141 -3.04 -13.84 -3.25
CA LYS A 141 -3.94 -13.22 -2.26
C LYS A 141 -4.41 -11.82 -2.66
N TRP A 142 -4.64 -11.59 -3.95
CA TRP A 142 -5.11 -10.31 -4.46
C TRP A 142 -6.55 -10.03 -3.99
N LYS A 143 -6.82 -8.78 -3.62
CA LYS A 143 -8.16 -8.32 -3.21
C LYS A 143 -8.70 -7.17 -4.05
N LYS A 144 -7.81 -6.40 -4.70
CA LYS A 144 -8.17 -5.25 -5.53
C LYS A 144 -7.31 -5.27 -6.79
N PHE A 145 -7.92 -5.42 -7.95
CA PHE A 145 -7.19 -5.48 -9.22
C PHE A 145 -8.05 -4.99 -10.38
N VAL A 146 -7.38 -4.63 -11.46
CA VAL A 146 -8.00 -4.18 -12.71
C VAL A 146 -8.05 -5.36 -13.68
N TYR A 147 -9.21 -5.61 -14.28
CA TYR A 147 -9.40 -6.68 -15.27
C TYR A 147 -9.63 -6.05 -16.65
N ILE A 148 -8.61 -6.11 -17.49
CA ILE A 148 -8.64 -5.61 -18.85
C ILE A 148 -9.02 -6.77 -19.77
N TYR A 149 -10.08 -6.61 -20.56
CA TYR A 149 -10.62 -7.69 -21.37
C TYR A 149 -10.94 -7.28 -22.80
N ASP A 150 -10.97 -8.29 -23.66
CA ASP A 150 -11.42 -8.21 -25.05
C ASP A 150 -12.76 -8.93 -25.23
N ALA A 151 -13.75 -8.21 -25.77
CA ALA A 151 -15.07 -8.76 -26.03
C ALA A 151 -15.07 -9.88 -27.10
N ASP A 152 -14.09 -9.90 -28.00
CA ASP A 152 -14.06 -10.82 -29.15
C ASP A 152 -13.75 -12.28 -28.75
N ARG A 153 -13.05 -12.50 -27.62
CA ARG A 153 -12.79 -13.85 -27.07
C ARG A 153 -13.97 -14.47 -26.32
N GLY A 154 -15.01 -13.69 -26.04
CA GLY A 154 -16.12 -14.07 -25.17
C GLY A 154 -15.89 -13.69 -23.70
N LEU A 155 -16.99 -13.65 -22.94
CA LEU A 155 -17.05 -13.08 -21.59
C LEU A 155 -17.12 -14.15 -20.49
N SER A 156 -16.97 -15.43 -20.82
CA SER A 156 -17.14 -16.54 -19.85
C SER A 156 -16.13 -16.46 -18.71
N VAL A 157 -14.86 -16.15 -19.03
CA VAL A 157 -13.80 -15.97 -18.03
C VAL A 157 -14.13 -14.79 -17.11
N LEU A 158 -14.52 -13.65 -17.69
CA LEU A 158 -14.90 -12.47 -16.92
C LEU A 158 -16.11 -12.73 -16.00
N GLN A 159 -17.14 -13.42 -16.49
CA GLN A 159 -18.32 -13.78 -15.69
C GLN A 159 -17.92 -14.59 -14.45
N LYS A 160 -17.11 -15.63 -14.64
CA LYS A 160 -16.64 -16.47 -13.54
C LYS A 160 -15.78 -15.69 -12.52
N VAL A 161 -14.94 -14.76 -13.01
CA VAL A 161 -14.14 -13.89 -12.14
C VAL A 161 -15.03 -12.95 -11.32
N LEU A 162 -16.08 -12.37 -11.92
CA LEU A 162 -17.01 -11.48 -11.21
C LEU A 162 -17.86 -12.22 -10.18
N ASP A 163 -18.33 -13.43 -10.50
CA ASP A 163 -19.06 -14.29 -9.55
C ASP A 163 -18.18 -14.62 -8.33
N THR A 164 -16.92 -14.99 -8.59
CA THR A 164 -15.94 -15.28 -7.53
C THR A 164 -15.57 -14.02 -6.73
N ALA A 165 -15.53 -12.87 -7.39
CA ALA A 165 -15.28 -11.58 -6.73
C ALA A 165 -16.40 -11.22 -5.75
N ALA A 166 -17.66 -11.50 -6.09
CA ALA A 166 -18.79 -11.32 -5.20
C ALA A 166 -18.71 -12.26 -3.97
N GLU A 167 -18.32 -13.52 -4.19
CA GLU A 167 -18.16 -14.50 -3.10
C GLU A 167 -17.00 -14.13 -2.15
N LYS A 168 -15.87 -13.68 -2.69
CA LYS A 168 -14.63 -13.42 -1.94
C LYS A 168 -14.40 -11.95 -1.57
N ASN A 169 -15.38 -11.08 -1.83
CA ASN A 169 -15.30 -9.63 -1.62
C ASN A 169 -14.09 -8.97 -2.31
N TRP A 170 -13.81 -9.34 -3.56
CA TRP A 170 -12.78 -8.69 -4.38
C TRP A 170 -13.30 -7.40 -5.02
N GLN A 171 -12.45 -6.38 -5.08
CA GLN A 171 -12.70 -5.13 -5.78
C GLN A 171 -12.12 -5.21 -7.19
N VAL A 172 -12.96 -5.54 -8.17
CA VAL A 172 -12.54 -5.72 -9.57
C VAL A 172 -13.01 -4.53 -10.42
N THR A 173 -12.07 -3.83 -11.04
CA THR A 173 -12.37 -2.80 -12.04
C THR A 173 -12.26 -3.41 -13.42
N ALA A 174 -13.39 -3.77 -14.05
CA ALA A 174 -13.41 -4.34 -15.39
C ALA A 174 -13.38 -3.25 -16.47
N VAL A 175 -12.48 -3.37 -17.44
CA VAL A 175 -12.30 -2.40 -18.53
C VAL A 175 -12.27 -3.11 -19.87
N ASN A 176 -13.15 -2.69 -20.78
CA ASN A 176 -13.22 -3.19 -22.13
C ASN A 176 -12.31 -2.39 -23.07
N ILE A 177 -11.47 -3.06 -23.85
CA ILE A 177 -10.69 -2.45 -24.91
C ILE A 177 -11.48 -2.54 -26.23
N LEU A 178 -12.41 -1.61 -26.44
CA LEU A 178 -13.17 -1.51 -27.70
C LEU A 178 -12.46 -0.67 -28.76
N THR A 179 -11.62 0.28 -28.36
CA THR A 179 -10.96 1.22 -29.26
C THR A 179 -9.44 1.06 -29.17
N THR A 180 -8.84 0.55 -30.23
CA THR A 180 -7.38 0.39 -30.41
C THR A 180 -6.64 1.72 -30.61
N THR A 181 -7.19 2.84 -30.12
CA THR A 181 -6.57 4.15 -30.26
C THR A 181 -5.56 4.38 -29.13
N GLU A 182 -4.41 4.93 -29.49
CA GLU A 182 -3.33 5.26 -28.54
C GLU A 182 -3.80 6.21 -27.42
N GLU A 183 -4.71 7.14 -27.75
CA GLU A 183 -5.31 8.03 -26.76
C GLU A 183 -6.21 7.30 -25.75
N GLY A 184 -6.92 6.26 -26.17
CA GLY A 184 -7.74 5.43 -25.29
C GLY A 184 -6.90 4.72 -24.23
N TYR A 185 -5.75 4.17 -24.63
CA TYR A 185 -4.79 3.58 -23.67
C TYR A 185 -4.22 4.63 -22.72
N ARG A 186 -3.85 5.82 -23.21
CA ARG A 186 -3.31 6.88 -22.35
C ARG A 186 -4.33 7.33 -21.29
N LEU A 187 -5.59 7.54 -21.67
CA LEU A 187 -6.66 7.93 -20.75
C LEU A 187 -6.93 6.83 -19.72
N LEU A 188 -7.00 5.57 -20.16
CA LEU A 188 -7.17 4.42 -19.27
C LEU A 188 -6.08 4.40 -18.21
N PHE A 189 -4.81 4.43 -18.60
CA PHE A 189 -3.70 4.38 -17.64
C PHE A 189 -3.58 5.64 -16.78
N GLN A 190 -4.08 6.80 -17.23
CA GLN A 190 -4.23 7.99 -16.37
C GLN A 190 -5.28 7.80 -15.29
N ASP A 191 -6.41 7.16 -15.59
CA ASP A 191 -7.43 6.85 -14.59
C ASP A 191 -6.98 5.74 -13.63
N LEU A 192 -6.19 4.78 -14.13
CA LEU A 192 -5.50 3.80 -13.29
C LEU A 192 -4.43 4.44 -12.39
N ASP A 193 -3.75 5.49 -12.85
CA ASP A 193 -2.83 6.25 -12.01
C ASP A 193 -3.54 7.05 -10.92
N LYS A 194 -4.70 7.65 -11.21
CA LYS A 194 -5.53 8.35 -10.22
C LYS A 194 -5.97 7.41 -9.10
N SER A 195 -6.40 6.21 -9.47
CA SER A 195 -6.80 5.15 -8.52
C SER A 195 -5.60 4.46 -7.85
N LYS A 196 -4.38 4.71 -8.34
CA LYS A 196 -3.12 4.08 -7.92
C LYS A 196 -3.16 2.55 -7.96
N ASP A 197 -3.89 2.00 -8.92
CA ASP A 197 -3.97 0.55 -9.11
C ASP A 197 -2.69 0.04 -9.79
N ARG A 198 -2.16 -1.08 -9.27
CA ARG A 198 -0.86 -1.67 -9.67
C ARG A 198 -0.94 -3.16 -10.01
N GLN A 199 -2.10 -3.76 -9.75
CA GLN A 199 -2.40 -5.17 -9.99
C GLN A 199 -3.35 -5.24 -11.19
N ILE A 200 -2.87 -5.80 -12.31
CA ILE A 200 -3.57 -5.74 -13.59
C ILE A 200 -3.62 -7.14 -14.20
N VAL A 201 -4.81 -7.60 -14.54
CA VAL A 201 -5.05 -8.83 -15.30
C VAL A 201 -5.38 -8.42 -16.74
N ILE A 202 -4.71 -9.01 -17.72
CA ILE A 202 -4.94 -8.74 -19.15
C ILE A 202 -5.41 -10.02 -19.83
N ASP A 203 -6.65 -10.00 -20.32
CA ASP A 203 -7.30 -11.07 -21.07
C ASP A 203 -7.54 -10.62 -22.51
N CYS A 204 -6.54 -10.84 -23.36
CA CYS A 204 -6.56 -10.49 -24.78
C CYS A 204 -5.89 -11.58 -25.62
N GLU A 205 -6.21 -11.64 -26.91
CA GLU A 205 -5.48 -12.51 -27.85
C GLU A 205 -4.04 -12.04 -28.05
N SER A 206 -3.15 -12.95 -28.46
CA SER A 206 -1.71 -12.69 -28.55
C SER A 206 -1.35 -11.47 -29.41
N GLU A 207 -2.09 -11.21 -30.50
CA GLU A 207 -1.84 -10.04 -31.36
C GLU A 207 -2.16 -8.72 -30.66
N ARG A 208 -3.35 -8.60 -30.05
CA ARG A 208 -3.73 -7.40 -29.29
C ARG A 208 -2.90 -7.25 -28.03
N LEU A 209 -2.59 -8.36 -27.36
CA LEU A 209 -1.73 -8.36 -26.19
C LEU A 209 -0.35 -7.77 -26.53
N ASN A 210 0.28 -8.19 -27.63
CA ASN A 210 1.54 -7.60 -28.07
C ASN A 210 1.42 -6.10 -28.38
N ALA A 211 0.30 -5.65 -28.95
CA ALA A 211 0.04 -4.23 -29.19
C ALA A 211 -0.12 -3.44 -27.87
N ILE A 212 -0.91 -3.96 -26.92
CA ILE A 212 -1.12 -3.37 -25.59
C ILE A 212 0.22 -3.28 -24.87
N LEU A 213 0.95 -4.40 -24.78
CA LEU A 213 2.23 -4.43 -24.10
C LEU A 213 3.21 -3.45 -24.77
N THR A 214 3.27 -3.38 -26.11
CA THR A 214 4.13 -2.39 -26.78
C THR A 214 3.74 -0.95 -26.44
N GLN A 215 2.45 -0.60 -26.49
CA GLN A 215 2.00 0.78 -26.21
C GLN A 215 2.16 1.16 -24.73
N VAL A 216 1.73 0.30 -23.82
CA VAL A 216 1.73 0.52 -22.36
C VAL A 216 3.14 0.51 -21.79
N VAL A 217 4.01 -0.36 -22.28
CA VAL A 217 5.36 -0.57 -21.75
C VAL A 217 6.35 0.39 -22.39
N VAL A 218 6.28 0.61 -23.72
CA VAL A 218 7.29 1.40 -24.44
C VAL A 218 7.02 2.91 -24.37
N LYS A 219 5.75 3.35 -24.34
CA LYS A 219 5.43 4.79 -24.38
C LYS A 219 5.02 5.39 -23.04
N LEU A 220 4.45 4.60 -22.12
CA LEU A 220 3.89 5.11 -20.85
C LEU A 220 4.77 4.77 -19.62
N GLU A 221 5.86 4.03 -19.78
CA GLU A 221 6.79 3.61 -18.71
C GLU A 221 6.09 2.98 -17.48
N LYS A 222 5.01 2.21 -17.71
CA LYS A 222 4.22 1.53 -16.66
C LYS A 222 4.73 0.13 -16.31
N ASN A 223 6.02 -0.07 -16.49
CA ASN A 223 6.75 -1.32 -16.27
C ASN A 223 7.73 -1.23 -15.08
N ILE A 224 7.64 -0.15 -14.29
CA ILE A 224 8.45 0.06 -13.10
C ILE A 224 8.16 -0.94 -11.98
N ILE A 225 9.14 -1.09 -11.08
CA ILE A 225 9.03 -1.84 -9.83
C ILE A 225 7.78 -1.38 -9.06
N GLY A 226 6.94 -2.35 -8.67
CA GLY A 226 5.67 -2.15 -7.98
C GLY A 226 4.43 -2.52 -8.81
N TYR A 227 4.54 -2.62 -10.14
CA TYR A 227 3.48 -3.20 -10.97
C TYR A 227 3.55 -4.73 -11.03
N HIS A 228 2.39 -5.37 -11.06
CA HIS A 228 2.26 -6.81 -11.26
C HIS A 228 1.15 -7.11 -12.28
N TYR A 229 1.55 -7.74 -13.39
CA TYR A 229 0.68 -8.13 -14.48
C TYR A 229 0.41 -9.64 -14.47
N ILE A 230 -0.84 -10.04 -14.70
CA ILE A 230 -1.22 -11.43 -15.00
C ILE A 230 -1.75 -11.50 -16.43
N LEU A 231 -1.12 -12.31 -17.27
CA LEU A 231 -1.52 -12.51 -18.67
C LEU A 231 -2.39 -13.76 -18.79
N ALA A 232 -3.66 -13.56 -19.13
CA ALA A 232 -4.65 -14.64 -19.29
C ALA A 232 -4.61 -15.24 -20.71
N ASN A 233 -3.43 -15.77 -21.08
CA ASN A 233 -3.20 -16.52 -22.31
C ASN A 233 -2.45 -17.83 -22.03
N LEU A 234 -2.53 -18.78 -22.96
CA LEU A 234 -1.91 -20.12 -22.85
C LEU A 234 -0.49 -20.19 -23.44
N GLY A 235 0.00 -19.06 -23.95
CA GLY A 235 1.29 -18.92 -24.64
C GLY A 235 2.11 -17.78 -24.05
N PHE A 236 2.50 -17.89 -22.78
CA PHE A 236 3.35 -16.88 -22.13
C PHE A 236 4.68 -16.67 -22.88
N MET A 237 5.26 -17.75 -23.41
CA MET A 237 6.53 -17.71 -24.15
C MET A 237 6.39 -17.22 -25.60
N ASP A 238 5.16 -16.98 -26.09
CA ASP A 238 4.88 -16.45 -27.43
C ASP A 238 5.07 -14.92 -27.48
N ILE A 239 5.20 -14.28 -26.31
CA ILE A 239 5.31 -12.83 -26.14
C ILE A 239 6.78 -12.42 -25.99
N ASP A 240 7.15 -11.29 -26.56
CA ASP A 240 8.47 -10.71 -26.33
C ASP A 240 8.58 -10.07 -24.94
N MET A 241 9.26 -10.78 -24.04
CA MET A 241 9.42 -10.41 -22.63
C MET A 241 10.70 -9.60 -22.34
N GLN A 242 11.54 -9.31 -23.35
CA GLN A 242 12.82 -8.60 -23.12
C GLN A 242 12.62 -7.23 -22.46
N LYS A 243 11.61 -6.48 -22.93
CA LYS A 243 11.30 -5.13 -22.45
C LYS A 243 10.79 -5.09 -21.01
N PHE A 244 10.19 -6.18 -20.52
CA PHE A 244 9.75 -6.31 -19.12
C PHE A 244 10.91 -6.61 -18.17
N LYS A 245 11.89 -7.38 -18.64
CA LYS A 245 13.08 -7.74 -17.87
C LYS A 245 13.91 -6.51 -17.46
N GLU A 246 14.00 -5.53 -18.35
CA GLU A 246 14.76 -4.29 -18.15
C GLU A 246 14.10 -3.35 -17.12
N ALA A 247 12.78 -3.41 -16.96
CA ALA A 247 12.03 -2.42 -16.19
C ALA A 247 11.61 -2.86 -14.77
N GLY A 248 11.57 -4.16 -14.50
CA GLY A 248 11.45 -4.71 -13.14
C GLY A 248 10.02 -4.94 -12.62
N ALA A 249 8.99 -4.84 -13.46
CA ALA A 249 7.63 -5.29 -13.13
C ALA A 249 7.53 -6.83 -13.09
N ASN A 250 6.71 -7.37 -12.19
CA ASN A 250 6.43 -8.80 -12.14
C ASN A 250 5.37 -9.14 -13.19
N VAL A 251 5.60 -10.18 -13.99
CA VAL A 251 4.63 -10.65 -14.98
C VAL A 251 4.41 -12.15 -14.82
N THR A 252 3.18 -12.57 -14.55
CA THR A 252 2.80 -13.97 -14.45
C THR A 252 1.92 -14.35 -15.65
N GLY A 253 2.03 -15.57 -16.14
CA GLY A 253 1.11 -16.09 -17.15
C GLY A 253 1.14 -17.60 -17.26
N PHE A 254 0.41 -18.13 -18.23
CA PHE A 254 0.20 -19.56 -18.39
C PHE A 254 0.88 -20.07 -19.66
N GLN A 255 1.40 -21.29 -19.58
CA GLN A 255 2.04 -21.98 -20.67
C GLN A 255 1.46 -23.39 -20.78
N LEU A 256 0.84 -23.67 -21.93
CA LEU A 256 0.28 -24.99 -22.22
C LEU A 256 1.36 -25.96 -22.73
N VAL A 257 2.25 -25.50 -23.62
CA VAL A 257 3.29 -26.34 -24.22
C VAL A 257 4.52 -26.37 -23.33
N ASN A 258 4.88 -27.56 -22.84
CA ASN A 258 6.09 -27.74 -22.05
C ASN A 258 7.31 -28.02 -22.94
N TYR A 259 8.14 -27.00 -23.18
CA TYR A 259 9.35 -27.14 -23.99
C TYR A 259 10.49 -27.93 -23.32
N THR A 260 10.39 -28.25 -22.02
CA THR A 260 11.41 -29.08 -21.35
C THR A 260 11.20 -30.57 -21.59
N ASP A 261 10.03 -30.97 -22.07
CA ASP A 261 9.76 -32.38 -22.36
C ASP A 261 10.57 -32.87 -23.57
N THR A 262 11.10 -34.08 -23.45
CA THR A 262 11.92 -34.75 -24.46
C THR A 262 11.16 -35.01 -25.75
N MET A 263 9.87 -35.37 -25.67
CA MET A 263 9.01 -35.59 -26.83
C MET A 263 8.79 -34.29 -27.60
N VAL A 264 8.38 -33.24 -26.88
CA VAL A 264 8.15 -31.91 -27.42
C VAL A 264 9.43 -31.36 -28.05
N SER A 265 10.58 -31.47 -27.37
CA SER A 265 11.88 -31.02 -27.88
C SER A 265 12.26 -31.69 -29.20
N ARG A 266 11.99 -32.99 -29.36
CA ARG A 266 12.24 -33.72 -30.62
C ARG A 266 11.36 -33.20 -31.77
N ILE A 267 10.06 -33.03 -31.53
CA ILE A 267 9.12 -32.51 -32.54
C ILE A 267 9.48 -31.06 -32.89
N MET A 268 9.92 -30.27 -31.91
CA MET A 268 10.39 -28.90 -32.11
C MET A 268 11.66 -28.80 -32.95
N GLN A 269 12.58 -29.77 -32.83
CA GLN A 269 13.74 -29.86 -33.72
C GLN A 269 13.32 -30.19 -35.15
N GLN A 270 12.37 -31.10 -35.33
CA GLN A 270 11.81 -31.43 -36.64
C GLN A 270 11.08 -30.23 -37.26
N TRP A 271 10.33 -29.47 -36.46
CA TRP A 271 9.67 -28.23 -36.86
C TRP A 271 10.66 -27.20 -37.39
N LYS A 272 11.77 -26.98 -36.68
CA LYS A 272 12.82 -26.03 -37.08
C LYS A 272 13.54 -26.43 -38.37
N ASN A 273 13.69 -27.73 -38.60
CA ASN A 273 14.39 -28.28 -39.76
C ASN A 273 13.46 -28.53 -40.96
N TYR A 274 12.16 -28.27 -40.82
CA TYR A 274 11.20 -28.42 -41.91
C TYR A 274 11.50 -27.39 -43.02
N ASP A 275 11.58 -27.86 -44.28
CA ASP A 275 11.97 -27.01 -45.41
C ASP A 275 10.87 -26.00 -45.73
N GLY A 276 10.97 -24.80 -45.14
CA GLY A 276 9.99 -23.71 -45.23
C GLY A 276 9.95 -22.97 -46.57
N ARG A 277 10.48 -23.54 -47.66
CA ARG A 277 10.54 -22.89 -48.99
C ARG A 277 9.17 -22.50 -49.55
N GLU A 278 8.11 -23.20 -49.14
CA GLU A 278 6.73 -22.89 -49.55
C GLU A 278 6.06 -21.77 -48.72
N GLN A 279 6.62 -21.38 -47.56
CA GLN A 279 6.03 -20.39 -46.65
C GLN A 279 7.09 -19.50 -45.95
N PRO A 280 7.64 -18.51 -46.66
CA PRO A 280 8.78 -17.70 -46.19
C PRO A 280 8.45 -16.69 -45.06
N ARG A 281 7.16 -16.42 -44.80
CA ARG A 281 6.72 -15.45 -43.77
C ARG A 281 6.44 -16.08 -42.40
N VAL A 282 6.51 -17.40 -42.28
CA VAL A 282 6.24 -18.11 -41.02
C VAL A 282 7.48 -18.12 -40.15
N ASP A 283 7.34 -17.78 -38.86
CA ASP A 283 8.42 -17.96 -37.89
C ASP A 283 8.54 -19.44 -37.50
N TRP A 284 9.58 -20.10 -38.02
CA TRP A 284 9.89 -21.51 -37.75
C TRP A 284 10.70 -21.71 -36.45
N LYS A 285 10.99 -20.63 -35.69
CA LYS A 285 11.77 -20.76 -34.44
C LYS A 285 10.98 -21.37 -33.30
N LYS A 286 9.72 -20.95 -33.11
CA LYS A 286 8.83 -21.42 -32.05
C LYS A 286 7.37 -21.45 -32.53
N PRO A 287 6.65 -22.57 -32.40
CA PRO A 287 5.22 -22.63 -32.66
C PRO A 287 4.44 -21.96 -31.53
N LYS A 288 3.44 -21.15 -31.89
CA LYS A 288 2.41 -20.65 -30.98
C LYS A 288 1.66 -21.80 -30.34
N TYR A 289 1.03 -21.54 -29.19
CA TYR A 289 0.15 -22.54 -28.57
C TYR A 289 -1.02 -22.96 -29.50
N THR A 290 -1.53 -22.06 -30.33
CA THR A 290 -2.57 -22.35 -31.35
C THR A 290 -2.10 -23.32 -32.43
N SER A 291 -0.85 -23.17 -32.87
CA SER A 291 -0.18 -24.10 -33.80
C SER A 291 0.06 -25.46 -33.15
N ALA A 292 0.45 -25.49 -31.87
CA ALA A 292 0.60 -26.74 -31.13
C ALA A 292 -0.72 -27.49 -30.99
N LEU A 293 -1.81 -26.79 -30.67
CA LEU A 293 -3.16 -27.37 -30.66
C LEU A 293 -3.58 -27.87 -32.06
N THR A 294 -3.21 -27.16 -33.11
CA THR A 294 -3.50 -27.58 -34.50
C THR A 294 -2.79 -28.90 -34.84
N TYR A 295 -1.53 -29.04 -34.44
CA TYR A 295 -0.77 -30.28 -34.59
C TYR A 295 -1.42 -31.44 -33.83
N ASP A 296 -1.80 -31.20 -32.56
CA ASP A 296 -2.49 -32.20 -31.74
C ASP A 296 -3.86 -32.56 -32.33
N GLY A 297 -4.60 -31.59 -32.87
CA GLY A 297 -5.90 -31.82 -33.52
C GLY A 297 -5.82 -32.77 -34.73
N VAL A 298 -4.77 -32.64 -35.55
CA VAL A 298 -4.54 -33.56 -36.67
C VAL A 298 -4.21 -34.98 -36.18
N ARG A 299 -3.42 -35.09 -35.11
CA ARG A 299 -3.12 -36.39 -34.49
C ARG A 299 -4.37 -37.03 -33.87
N VAL A 300 -5.23 -36.24 -33.23
CA VAL A 300 -6.52 -36.71 -32.70
C VAL A 300 -7.40 -37.26 -33.83
N MET A 301 -7.49 -36.55 -34.96
CA MET A 301 -8.24 -37.04 -36.12
C MET A 301 -7.66 -38.35 -36.67
N ALA A 302 -6.34 -38.44 -36.81
CA ALA A 302 -5.67 -39.63 -37.29
C ALA A 302 -5.93 -40.85 -36.38
N GLU A 303 -5.77 -40.69 -35.07
CA GLU A 303 -6.02 -41.75 -34.09
C GLU A 303 -7.49 -42.18 -34.07
N ALA A 304 -8.43 -41.23 -34.18
CA ALA A 304 -9.86 -41.53 -34.25
C ALA A 304 -10.21 -42.40 -35.47
N PHE A 305 -9.72 -42.03 -36.66
CA PHE A 305 -9.96 -42.82 -37.87
C PHE A 305 -9.21 -44.16 -37.86
N GLN A 306 -8.04 -44.23 -37.23
CA GLN A 306 -7.33 -45.48 -37.01
C GLN A 306 -8.11 -46.41 -36.06
N SER A 307 -8.71 -45.86 -35.00
CA SER A 307 -9.58 -46.60 -34.07
C SER A 307 -10.82 -47.15 -34.78
N LEU A 308 -11.50 -46.34 -35.60
CA LEU A 308 -12.66 -46.77 -36.41
C LEU A 308 -12.28 -47.92 -37.35
N ARG A 309 -11.09 -47.85 -37.96
CA ARG A 309 -10.56 -48.92 -38.80
C ARG A 309 -10.29 -50.20 -38.01
N LYS A 310 -9.67 -50.09 -36.83
CA LYS A 310 -9.42 -51.22 -35.93
C LYS A 310 -10.73 -51.89 -35.49
N GLN A 311 -11.77 -51.10 -35.23
CA GLN A 311 -13.12 -51.56 -34.87
C GLN A 311 -13.94 -52.08 -36.06
N ARG A 312 -13.43 -51.97 -37.30
CA ARG A 312 -14.09 -52.37 -38.55
C ARG A 312 -15.45 -51.68 -38.77
N ILE A 313 -15.58 -50.44 -38.32
CA ILE A 313 -16.78 -49.62 -38.56
C ILE A 313 -16.69 -49.05 -39.98
N ASP A 314 -17.69 -49.36 -40.80
CA ASP A 314 -17.78 -48.84 -42.17
C ASP A 314 -18.23 -47.37 -42.15
N ILE A 315 -17.31 -46.47 -42.48
CA ILE A 315 -17.59 -45.04 -42.64
C ILE A 315 -17.87 -44.66 -44.11
N SER A 316 -17.80 -45.59 -45.06
CA SER A 316 -17.91 -45.29 -46.49
C SER A 316 -19.23 -44.59 -46.84
N ARG A 317 -19.12 -43.42 -47.45
CA ARG A 317 -20.28 -42.62 -47.85
C ARG A 317 -20.87 -43.19 -49.14
N ARG A 318 -22.09 -43.74 -49.07
CA ARG A 318 -22.83 -44.27 -50.23
C ARG A 318 -23.58 -43.14 -50.95
N GLY A 319 -22.86 -42.27 -51.65
CA GLY A 319 -23.41 -41.19 -52.47
C GLY A 319 -22.88 -39.79 -52.13
N ASN A 320 -23.24 -38.79 -52.95
CA ASN A 320 -22.93 -37.38 -52.69
C ASN A 320 -23.74 -36.87 -51.49
N ALA A 321 -23.15 -35.95 -50.72
CA ALA A 321 -23.75 -35.39 -49.51
C ALA A 321 -25.08 -34.66 -49.71
N GLY A 322 -25.36 -34.22 -50.94
CA GLY A 322 -26.46 -33.31 -51.24
C GLY A 322 -26.13 -31.86 -50.84
N ASP A 323 -27.14 -31.00 -50.92
CA ASP A 323 -27.04 -29.60 -50.50
C ASP A 323 -27.19 -29.50 -48.97
N CYS A 324 -26.42 -28.61 -48.33
CA CYS A 324 -26.55 -28.31 -46.91
C CYS A 324 -27.92 -27.69 -46.57
N LEU A 325 -28.60 -27.09 -47.56
CA LEU A 325 -29.92 -26.48 -47.43
C LEU A 325 -31.07 -27.42 -47.85
N ALA A 326 -30.80 -28.72 -48.01
CA ALA A 326 -31.86 -29.70 -48.27
C ALA A 326 -32.93 -29.65 -47.16
N ASN A 327 -34.21 -29.80 -47.53
CA ASN A 327 -35.32 -29.72 -46.59
C ASN A 327 -36.26 -30.95 -46.73
N PRO A 328 -36.24 -31.92 -45.78
CA PRO A 328 -35.36 -31.98 -44.62
C PRO A 328 -33.94 -32.42 -45.00
N ALA A 329 -32.93 -31.85 -44.34
CA ALA A 329 -31.54 -32.27 -44.52
C ALA A 329 -31.36 -33.69 -43.95
N VAL A 330 -30.72 -34.58 -44.70
CA VAL A 330 -30.43 -35.94 -44.25
C VAL A 330 -29.12 -35.91 -43.46
N PRO A 331 -29.15 -36.13 -42.13
CA PRO A 331 -27.93 -36.11 -41.33
C PRO A 331 -27.03 -37.28 -41.71
N TRP A 332 -25.73 -37.10 -41.54
CA TRP A 332 -24.80 -38.18 -41.81
C TRP A 332 -24.85 -39.23 -40.70
N GLY A 333 -25.39 -40.42 -41.01
CA GLY A 333 -25.60 -41.49 -40.05
C GLY A 333 -24.32 -41.95 -39.34
N GLN A 334 -23.19 -42.01 -40.04
CA GLN A 334 -21.89 -42.41 -39.48
C GLN A 334 -21.16 -41.27 -38.76
N GLY A 335 -21.67 -40.03 -38.84
CA GLY A 335 -21.10 -38.89 -38.12
C GLY A 335 -21.09 -39.09 -36.61
N ILE A 336 -22.10 -39.79 -36.07
CA ILE A 336 -22.18 -40.11 -34.63
C ILE A 336 -21.05 -41.07 -34.22
N ASP A 337 -20.75 -42.07 -35.03
CA ASP A 337 -19.67 -43.01 -34.75
C ASP A 337 -18.30 -42.31 -34.78
N ILE A 338 -18.12 -41.36 -35.71
CA ILE A 338 -16.91 -40.53 -35.78
C ILE A 338 -16.81 -39.60 -34.57
N GLN A 339 -17.90 -38.97 -34.13
CA GLN A 339 -17.91 -38.17 -32.92
C GLN A 339 -17.49 -39.01 -31.71
N ARG A 340 -18.08 -40.20 -31.52
CA ARG A 340 -17.72 -41.09 -30.42
C ARG A 340 -16.25 -41.50 -30.48
N ALA A 341 -15.75 -41.83 -31.66
CA ALA A 341 -14.34 -42.18 -31.85
C ALA A 341 -13.41 -41.01 -31.49
N LEU A 342 -13.73 -39.78 -31.92
CA LEU A 342 -12.97 -38.57 -31.58
C LEU A 342 -12.97 -38.29 -30.08
N GLN A 343 -14.11 -38.44 -29.40
CA GLN A 343 -14.24 -38.21 -27.95
C GLN A 343 -13.51 -39.27 -27.11
N GLN A 344 -13.34 -40.49 -27.63
CA GLN A 344 -12.63 -41.58 -26.95
C GLN A 344 -11.10 -41.53 -27.14
N VAL A 345 -10.58 -40.64 -27.99
CA VAL A 345 -9.14 -40.51 -28.22
C VAL A 345 -8.44 -40.08 -26.92
N ARG A 346 -7.35 -40.79 -26.61
CA ARG A 346 -6.40 -40.42 -25.56
C ARG A 346 -5.00 -40.48 -26.17
N LEU A 347 -4.31 -39.35 -26.21
CA LEU A 347 -2.95 -39.28 -26.74
C LEU A 347 -2.10 -38.26 -26.00
N GLU A 348 -0.78 -38.48 -26.04
CA GLU A 348 0.23 -37.50 -25.62
C GLU A 348 0.66 -36.66 -26.83
N GLY A 349 0.39 -35.36 -26.75
CA GLY A 349 0.63 -34.36 -27.79
C GLY A 349 1.65 -33.29 -27.37
N LEU A 350 1.78 -32.23 -28.17
CA LEU A 350 2.58 -31.05 -27.83
C LEU A 350 2.03 -30.30 -26.62
N SER A 351 0.72 -30.37 -26.41
CA SER A 351 0.04 -29.80 -25.25
C SER A 351 -0.07 -30.77 -24.07
N GLY A 352 0.73 -31.86 -24.05
CA GLY A 352 0.67 -32.92 -23.05
C GLY A 352 -0.49 -33.89 -23.29
N ASN A 353 -1.09 -34.38 -22.22
CA ASN A 353 -2.22 -35.30 -22.28
C ASN A 353 -3.44 -34.62 -22.95
N VAL A 354 -3.99 -35.29 -23.97
CA VAL A 354 -5.18 -34.85 -24.70
C VAL A 354 -6.29 -35.86 -24.47
N GLN A 355 -7.32 -35.44 -23.72
CA GLN A 355 -8.52 -36.23 -23.42
C GLN A 355 -9.74 -35.32 -23.48
N PHE A 356 -10.91 -35.88 -23.80
CA PHE A 356 -12.16 -35.15 -23.93
C PHE A 356 -13.26 -35.74 -23.06
N ASN A 357 -14.21 -34.90 -22.64
CA ASN A 357 -15.46 -35.34 -22.04
C ASN A 357 -16.52 -35.66 -23.10
N GLU A 358 -17.69 -36.13 -22.65
CA GLU A 358 -18.84 -36.46 -23.50
C GLU A 358 -19.35 -35.27 -24.33
N LYS A 359 -19.04 -34.04 -23.92
CA LYS A 359 -19.40 -32.80 -24.63
C LYS A 359 -18.31 -32.33 -25.61
N GLY A 360 -17.22 -33.08 -25.76
CA GLY A 360 -16.11 -32.71 -26.65
C GLY A 360 -15.21 -31.60 -26.12
N ARG A 361 -15.26 -31.28 -24.82
CA ARG A 361 -14.31 -30.33 -24.19
C ARG A 361 -13.13 -31.08 -23.61
N ARG A 362 -11.97 -30.44 -23.65
CA ARG A 362 -10.73 -30.98 -23.09
C ARG A 362 -10.80 -31.11 -21.56
N THR A 363 -10.34 -32.23 -21.03
CA THR A 363 -10.25 -32.53 -19.58
C THR A 363 -8.89 -33.15 -19.25
N ASN A 364 -8.51 -33.17 -17.97
CA ASN A 364 -7.25 -33.78 -17.50
C ASN A 364 -6.01 -33.22 -18.23
N TYR A 365 -5.94 -31.89 -18.28
CA TYR A 365 -4.82 -31.14 -18.86
C TYR A 365 -4.05 -30.42 -17.75
N THR A 366 -2.76 -30.20 -17.97
CA THR A 366 -1.90 -29.47 -17.04
C THR A 366 -1.50 -28.14 -17.64
N LEU A 367 -1.64 -27.07 -16.86
CA LEU A 367 -1.14 -25.74 -17.20
C LEU A 367 0.08 -25.39 -16.36
N HIS A 368 1.13 -24.92 -17.01
CA HIS A 368 2.33 -24.44 -16.33
C HIS A 368 2.19 -22.94 -16.05
N VAL A 369 2.41 -22.52 -14.81
CA VAL A 369 2.41 -21.11 -14.42
C VAL A 369 3.85 -20.61 -14.41
N LEU A 370 4.11 -19.61 -15.25
CA LEU A 370 5.41 -18.97 -15.41
C LEU A 370 5.37 -17.56 -14.83
N GLU A 371 6.45 -17.17 -14.17
CA GLU A 371 6.65 -15.83 -13.62
C GLU A 371 7.95 -15.24 -14.17
N LEU A 372 7.87 -14.05 -14.74
CA LEU A 372 9.00 -13.23 -15.11
C LEU A 372 9.34 -12.30 -13.95
N LYS A 373 10.56 -12.48 -13.43
CA LYS A 373 11.23 -11.55 -12.51
C LYS A 373 12.47 -10.95 -13.18
N HIS A 374 13.14 -10.01 -12.50
CA HIS A 374 14.38 -9.41 -12.99
C HIS A 374 15.46 -10.45 -13.35
N GLU A 375 15.53 -11.55 -12.58
CA GLU A 375 16.49 -12.64 -12.79
C GLU A 375 16.17 -13.52 -14.02
N GLY A 376 14.93 -13.45 -14.54
CA GLY A 376 14.48 -14.22 -15.70
C GLY A 376 13.11 -14.87 -15.50
N ILE A 377 12.71 -15.69 -16.48
CA ILE A 377 11.46 -16.45 -16.44
C ILE A 377 11.67 -17.71 -15.58
N ARG A 378 10.77 -17.96 -14.64
CA ARG A 378 10.77 -19.11 -13.74
C ARG A 378 9.43 -19.84 -13.80
N HIS A 379 9.49 -21.15 -13.65
CA HIS A 379 8.31 -21.99 -13.49
C HIS A 379 7.96 -22.09 -12.00
N ILE A 380 6.80 -21.57 -11.61
CA ILE A 380 6.40 -21.43 -10.20
C ILE A 380 5.43 -22.51 -9.73
N ALA A 381 4.52 -22.94 -10.60
CA ALA A 381 3.45 -23.85 -10.24
C ALA A 381 2.94 -24.60 -11.47
N HIS A 382 2.32 -25.75 -11.24
CA HIS A 382 1.47 -26.41 -12.24
C HIS A 382 0.03 -26.42 -11.74
N TRP A 383 -0.92 -26.32 -12.67
CA TRP A 383 -2.34 -26.35 -12.39
C TRP A 383 -3.00 -27.52 -13.10
N ASN A 384 -3.82 -28.28 -12.38
CA ASN A 384 -4.64 -29.37 -12.90
C ASN A 384 -6.09 -29.21 -12.40
N GLU A 385 -7.05 -29.83 -13.08
CA GLU A 385 -8.48 -29.78 -12.71
C GLU A 385 -8.74 -30.39 -11.33
N ASP A 386 -8.06 -31.50 -10.99
CA ASP A 386 -8.26 -32.22 -9.73
C ASP A 386 -7.55 -31.55 -8.55
N ASP A 387 -6.24 -31.32 -8.70
CA ASP A 387 -5.38 -30.83 -7.60
C ASP A 387 -5.31 -29.30 -7.50
N LYS A 388 -5.99 -28.57 -8.41
CA LYS A 388 -5.91 -27.11 -8.57
C LYS A 388 -4.45 -26.68 -8.74
N LEU A 389 -4.02 -25.60 -8.08
CA LEU A 389 -2.68 -25.05 -8.22
C LEU A 389 -1.70 -25.70 -7.22
N ILE A 390 -0.71 -26.41 -7.75
CA ILE A 390 0.39 -26.99 -6.96
C ILE A 390 1.67 -26.15 -7.20
N PRO A 391 2.15 -25.40 -6.18
CA PRO A 391 3.43 -24.72 -6.28
C PRO A 391 4.58 -25.73 -6.34
N LEU A 392 5.55 -25.51 -7.22
CA LEU A 392 6.77 -26.34 -7.23
C LEU A 392 7.58 -26.02 -5.98
N ALA A 393 8.05 -27.05 -5.29
CA ALA A 393 8.62 -27.03 -3.94
C ALA A 393 9.83 -26.10 -3.71
N THR A 394 10.30 -25.36 -4.71
CA THR A 394 11.27 -24.28 -4.54
C THR A 394 10.72 -23.13 -3.67
N ASP A 395 9.40 -22.94 -3.60
CA ASP A 395 8.76 -21.93 -2.73
C ASP A 395 8.21 -22.50 -1.40
N ALA A 396 8.31 -23.82 -1.17
CA ALA A 396 8.02 -24.43 0.13
C ALA A 396 9.12 -24.15 1.19
N GLN A 397 10.15 -23.40 0.81
CA GLN A 397 11.09 -22.75 1.70
C GLN A 397 10.65 -21.32 2.09
N ALA A 398 9.38 -21.13 2.41
CA ALA A 398 8.92 -20.01 3.26
C ALA A 398 9.53 -20.06 4.70
N GLY A 399 10.43 -21.01 4.96
CA GLY A 399 11.29 -21.08 6.16
C GLY A 399 12.75 -20.68 5.94
N ASN A 400 13.19 -20.38 4.71
CA ASN A 400 14.56 -19.93 4.40
C ASN A 400 14.59 -18.48 3.87
N ASP A 401 13.73 -17.61 4.43
CA ASP A 401 13.68 -16.16 4.16
C ASP A 401 15.02 -15.43 4.42
N THR A 402 16.00 -16.06 5.04
CA THR A 402 17.32 -15.48 5.29
C THR A 402 18.16 -15.29 4.03
N ILE A 403 17.99 -16.11 2.98
CA ILE A 403 18.84 -16.04 1.77
C ILE A 403 18.32 -14.95 0.80
N GLY A 404 17.01 -14.77 0.68
CA GLY A 404 16.40 -13.73 -0.16
C GLY A 404 16.59 -12.30 0.39
N VAL A 405 16.68 -12.16 1.72
CA VAL A 405 16.86 -10.85 2.38
C VAL A 405 18.28 -10.30 2.22
N GLN A 406 19.30 -11.15 2.03
CA GLN A 406 20.70 -10.71 2.04
C GLN A 406 21.20 -10.13 0.71
N ASN A 407 20.63 -10.54 -0.44
CA ASN A 407 21.14 -10.16 -1.78
C ASN A 407 20.40 -9.00 -2.46
N ARG A 408 19.33 -8.45 -1.86
CA ARG A 408 18.56 -7.33 -2.42
C ARG A 408 18.93 -6.00 -1.76
N THR A 409 19.01 -4.94 -2.56
CA THR A 409 19.08 -3.56 -2.04
C THR A 409 17.67 -3.06 -1.77
N TYR A 410 17.36 -2.78 -0.51
CA TYR A 410 16.06 -2.27 -0.08
C TYR A 410 15.99 -0.74 -0.11
N ILE A 411 14.87 -0.20 -0.58
CA ILE A 411 14.62 1.24 -0.60
C ILE A 411 14.06 1.64 0.77
N VAL A 412 14.83 2.43 1.52
CA VAL A 412 14.45 2.95 2.83
C VAL A 412 14.00 4.38 2.67
N THR A 413 12.69 4.61 2.76
CA THR A 413 12.12 5.97 2.72
C THR A 413 12.25 6.67 4.06
N THR A 414 12.56 7.97 4.03
CA THR A 414 12.67 8.81 5.21
C THR A 414 12.35 10.28 4.87
N ILE A 415 12.37 11.14 5.89
CA ILE A 415 12.07 12.58 5.78
C ILE A 415 13.21 13.40 6.40
N LEU A 416 13.54 14.55 5.81
CA LEU A 416 14.54 15.47 6.35
C LEU A 416 13.96 16.18 7.58
N GLU A 417 14.42 15.78 8.76
CA GLU A 417 14.02 16.37 10.03
C GLU A 417 15.16 16.23 11.06
N ALA A 418 15.65 17.35 11.57
CA ALA A 418 16.72 17.35 12.56
C ALA A 418 16.17 16.98 13.95
N PRO A 419 16.83 16.08 14.73
CA PRO A 419 18.13 15.43 14.50
C PRO A 419 18.04 14.01 13.89
N TYR A 420 16.87 13.61 13.38
CA TYR A 420 16.62 12.27 12.87
C TYR A 420 17.36 12.01 11.56
N VAL A 421 17.19 12.89 10.57
CA VAL A 421 17.89 12.86 9.28
C VAL A 421 18.19 14.29 8.86
N MET A 422 19.48 14.56 8.65
CA MET A 422 20.03 15.83 8.23
C MET A 422 20.98 15.59 7.06
N LEU A 423 21.15 16.59 6.21
CA LEU A 423 22.22 16.59 5.22
C LEU A 423 23.53 16.96 5.89
N LYS A 424 24.61 16.23 5.57
CA LYS A 424 25.96 16.61 5.97
C LYS A 424 26.35 17.93 5.32
N LYS A 425 27.23 18.70 5.96
CA LYS A 425 27.74 19.97 5.40
C LYS A 425 28.44 19.81 4.05
N ASN A 426 29.03 18.65 3.79
CA ASN A 426 29.70 18.28 2.55
C ASN A 426 28.87 17.29 1.70
N ALA A 427 27.54 17.32 1.80
CA ALA A 427 26.65 16.40 1.08
C ALA A 427 26.84 16.44 -0.44
N ASP A 428 27.23 17.58 -1.01
CA ASP A 428 27.46 17.73 -2.47
C ASP A 428 28.70 16.97 -2.97
N GLN A 429 29.62 16.61 -2.07
CA GLN A 429 30.85 15.85 -2.38
C GLN A 429 30.71 14.35 -2.12
N LEU A 430 29.63 13.92 -1.49
CA LEU A 430 29.39 12.53 -1.11
C LEU A 430 28.29 11.93 -1.98
N GLU A 431 28.35 10.63 -2.22
CA GLU A 431 27.33 9.92 -3.01
C GLU A 431 26.54 8.93 -2.15
N GLY A 432 25.30 8.66 -2.56
CA GLY A 432 24.46 7.64 -1.92
C GLY A 432 24.04 7.99 -0.49
N ASN A 433 24.19 7.01 0.42
CA ASN A 433 23.74 7.08 1.81
C ASN A 433 24.61 8.00 2.68
N ASP A 434 25.87 8.19 2.31
CA ASP A 434 26.85 8.94 3.12
C ASP A 434 26.56 10.45 3.16
N ARG A 435 25.67 10.94 2.30
CA ARG A 435 25.18 12.33 2.29
C ARG A 435 24.35 12.69 3.52
N PHE A 436 23.77 11.69 4.17
CA PHE A 436 22.87 11.89 5.31
C PHE A 436 23.57 11.59 6.64
N GLU A 437 23.16 12.29 7.69
CA GLU A 437 23.56 12.03 9.06
C GLU A 437 22.36 12.20 10.01
N GLY A 438 22.39 11.57 11.18
CA GLY A 438 21.33 11.70 12.19
C GLY A 438 20.95 10.38 12.84
N TYR A 439 20.01 10.45 13.80
CA TYR A 439 19.59 9.30 14.60
C TYR A 439 19.02 8.16 13.74
N CYS A 440 18.14 8.46 12.78
CA CYS A 440 17.51 7.46 11.93
C CYS A 440 18.48 6.87 10.90
N VAL A 441 19.48 7.64 10.44
CA VAL A 441 20.54 7.14 9.56
C VAL A 441 21.38 6.10 10.28
N GLU A 442 21.78 6.39 11.52
CA GLU A 442 22.50 5.45 12.37
C GLU A 442 21.66 4.22 12.74
N LEU A 443 20.37 4.40 13.01
CA LEU A 443 19.45 3.30 13.30
C LEU A 443 19.28 2.38 12.09
N ALA A 444 19.12 2.93 10.90
CA ALA A 444 19.03 2.15 9.66
C ALA A 444 20.29 1.32 9.43
N ALA A 445 21.48 1.89 9.70
CA ALA A 445 22.74 1.17 9.59
C ALA A 445 22.85 -0.02 10.56
N GLU A 446 22.44 0.15 11.83
CA GLU A 446 22.44 -0.96 12.80
C GLU A 446 21.44 -2.06 12.43
N ILE A 447 20.25 -1.69 11.96
CA ILE A 447 19.25 -2.66 11.52
C ILE A 447 19.74 -3.44 10.30
N ALA A 448 20.30 -2.74 9.32
CA ALA A 448 20.89 -3.37 8.14
C ALA A 448 22.03 -4.33 8.53
N LYS A 449 22.88 -3.95 9.50
CA LYS A 449 23.95 -4.78 10.05
C LYS A 449 23.41 -6.03 10.77
N HIS A 450 22.36 -5.89 11.55
CA HIS A 450 21.76 -7.00 12.31
C HIS A 450 21.00 -8.00 11.44
N VAL A 451 20.28 -7.51 10.43
CA VAL A 451 19.47 -8.35 9.54
C VAL A 451 20.29 -8.85 8.33
N GLY A 452 21.33 -8.11 7.93
CA GLY A 452 22.25 -8.49 6.86
C GLY A 452 21.82 -8.07 5.45
N PHE A 453 21.14 -6.94 5.29
CA PHE A 453 20.69 -6.46 3.97
C PHE A 453 21.38 -5.18 3.51
N LYS A 454 21.45 -4.97 2.18
CA LYS A 454 21.89 -3.70 1.59
C LYS A 454 20.71 -2.74 1.50
N TYR A 455 20.96 -1.44 1.68
CA TYR A 455 19.88 -0.45 1.65
C TYR A 455 20.31 0.85 0.96
N LYS A 456 19.32 1.57 0.45
CA LYS A 456 19.46 2.92 -0.11
C LYS A 456 18.47 3.85 0.57
N LEU A 457 18.96 4.96 1.12
CA LEU A 457 18.11 6.01 1.69
C LEU A 457 17.52 6.87 0.58
N GLU A 458 16.20 7.00 0.57
CA GLU A 458 15.48 7.92 -0.31
C GLU A 458 14.60 8.86 0.51
N ILE A 459 14.56 10.13 0.11
CA ILE A 459 13.72 11.14 0.74
C ILE A 459 12.33 11.09 0.11
N VAL A 460 11.31 11.09 0.96
CA VAL A 460 9.91 11.13 0.53
C VAL A 460 9.65 12.32 -0.40
N LYS A 461 9.01 12.08 -1.55
CA LYS A 461 8.90 13.08 -2.62
C LYS A 461 8.07 14.32 -2.26
N ASP A 462 7.02 14.14 -1.44
CA ASP A 462 6.09 15.21 -1.08
C ASP A 462 6.41 15.88 0.27
N GLY A 463 7.46 15.44 0.96
CA GLY A 463 7.88 15.98 2.26
C GLY A 463 6.88 15.74 3.40
N LYS A 464 5.98 14.75 3.29
CA LYS A 464 4.94 14.46 4.29
C LYS A 464 5.12 13.09 4.95
N TYR A 465 4.69 12.96 6.21
CA TYR A 465 4.68 11.66 6.90
C TYR A 465 3.70 10.68 6.28
N GLY A 466 2.50 11.16 5.94
CA GLY A 466 1.44 10.37 5.36
C GLY A 466 0.13 10.52 6.13
N ALA A 467 -0.86 11.03 5.42
CA ALA A 467 -2.24 11.20 5.83
C ALA A 467 -3.16 10.67 4.71
N ARG A 468 -4.36 10.25 5.09
CA ARG A 468 -5.37 9.80 4.15
C ARG A 468 -6.14 11.00 3.63
N ASP A 469 -6.19 11.14 2.31
CA ASP A 469 -7.01 12.15 1.66
C ASP A 469 -8.50 11.86 1.87
N SER A 470 -9.32 12.89 2.12
CA SER A 470 -10.75 12.73 2.41
C SER A 470 -11.54 12.27 1.19
N ASP A 471 -11.13 12.72 0.01
CA ASP A 471 -11.93 12.59 -1.21
C ASP A 471 -11.54 11.32 -1.97
N MET A 472 -10.23 11.14 -2.24
CA MET A 472 -9.72 9.98 -2.97
C MET A 472 -9.47 8.75 -2.08
N LYS A 473 -9.57 8.89 -0.74
CA LYS A 473 -9.20 7.87 0.25
C LYS A 473 -7.77 7.33 0.09
N ALA A 474 -6.93 8.00 -0.70
CA ALA A 474 -5.57 7.63 -1.03
C ALA A 474 -4.60 8.12 0.05
N TRP A 475 -3.50 7.40 0.23
CA TRP A 475 -2.43 7.80 1.15
C TRP A 475 -1.37 8.62 0.42
N ASN A 476 -0.86 9.66 1.09
CA ASN A 476 0.31 10.41 0.66
C ASN A 476 1.50 10.12 1.61
N GLY A 477 2.62 10.83 1.44
CA GLY A 477 3.80 10.70 2.28
C GLY A 477 4.46 9.33 2.27
N MET A 478 5.26 9.10 3.30
CA MET A 478 5.98 7.83 3.51
C MET A 478 5.01 6.64 3.64
N VAL A 479 3.84 6.83 4.26
CA VAL A 479 2.80 5.78 4.34
C VAL A 479 2.34 5.38 2.93
N GLY A 480 2.10 6.34 2.04
CA GLY A 480 1.75 6.06 0.65
C GLY A 480 2.86 5.31 -0.09
N GLU A 481 4.13 5.67 0.12
CA GLU A 481 5.25 4.98 -0.54
C GLU A 481 5.34 3.50 -0.15
N LEU A 482 5.04 3.13 1.10
CA LEU A 482 4.96 1.74 1.53
C LEU A 482 3.71 1.02 1.00
N VAL A 483 2.54 1.67 1.04
CA VAL A 483 1.27 1.08 0.57
C VAL A 483 1.31 0.78 -0.94
N TYR A 484 1.94 1.66 -1.73
CA TYR A 484 2.03 1.51 -3.18
C TYR A 484 3.34 0.84 -3.65
N GLY A 485 4.13 0.25 -2.75
CA GLY A 485 5.34 -0.51 -3.08
C GLY A 485 6.47 0.30 -3.71
N ARG A 486 6.53 1.61 -3.45
CA ARG A 486 7.64 2.49 -3.91
C ARG A 486 8.85 2.42 -2.98
N ALA A 487 8.61 2.13 -1.71
CA ALA A 487 9.64 1.91 -0.70
C ALA A 487 9.38 0.57 0.01
N ASP A 488 10.46 -0.09 0.44
CA ASP A 488 10.40 -1.40 1.09
C ASP A 488 10.37 -1.29 2.63
N LEU A 489 10.89 -0.19 3.16
CA LEU A 489 11.00 0.08 4.61
C LEU A 489 10.95 1.59 4.85
N ALA A 490 10.35 2.03 5.97
CA ALA A 490 10.42 3.42 6.40
C ALA A 490 11.08 3.53 7.77
N VAL A 491 12.27 4.13 7.81
CA VAL A 491 13.02 4.43 9.04
C VAL A 491 13.01 5.94 9.23
N ALA A 492 12.05 6.42 10.02
CA ALA A 492 11.76 7.83 10.22
C ALA A 492 11.09 8.04 11.58
N PRO A 493 10.96 9.29 12.07
CA PRO A 493 10.13 9.63 13.23
C PRO A 493 8.63 9.49 12.90
N LEU A 494 8.19 8.27 12.59
CA LEU A 494 6.82 7.96 12.19
C LEU A 494 6.01 7.46 13.39
N THR A 495 5.07 8.28 13.87
CA THR A 495 4.17 7.90 14.97
C THR A 495 3.30 6.71 14.58
N ILE A 496 3.27 5.69 15.45
CA ILE A 496 2.33 4.56 15.33
C ILE A 496 0.91 5.08 15.64
N THR A 497 -0.04 4.83 14.73
CA THR A 497 -1.46 5.21 14.90
C THR A 497 -2.36 4.12 14.33
N LEU A 498 -3.58 4.00 14.88
CA LEU A 498 -4.56 3.00 14.45
C LEU A 498 -4.81 3.02 12.94
N VAL A 499 -5.02 4.21 12.36
CA VAL A 499 -5.32 4.37 10.92
C VAL A 499 -4.16 3.98 10.01
N ARG A 500 -2.92 4.06 10.51
CA ARG A 500 -1.73 3.63 9.74
C ARG A 500 -1.53 2.13 9.86
N GLU A 501 -1.76 1.55 11.04
CA GLU A 501 -1.65 0.10 11.29
C GLU A 501 -2.66 -0.72 10.45
N GLU A 502 -3.77 -0.12 10.03
CA GLU A 502 -4.71 -0.75 9.09
C GLU A 502 -4.08 -1.03 7.72
N VAL A 503 -3.13 -0.20 7.26
CA VAL A 503 -2.59 -0.23 5.88
C VAL A 503 -1.11 -0.64 5.79
N ILE A 504 -0.34 -0.47 6.85
CA ILE A 504 1.07 -0.82 6.96
C ILE A 504 1.35 -1.48 8.31
N ASP A 505 2.38 -2.33 8.37
CA ASP A 505 2.77 -3.00 9.61
C ASP A 505 3.91 -2.23 10.30
N PHE A 506 3.86 -2.15 11.63
CA PHE A 506 4.91 -1.54 12.45
C PHE A 506 5.72 -2.58 13.24
N SER A 507 6.99 -2.24 13.50
CA SER A 507 7.78 -2.86 14.56
C SER A 507 7.28 -2.41 15.95
N LYS A 508 7.80 -3.04 17.01
CA LYS A 508 7.74 -2.48 18.36
C LYS A 508 8.36 -1.08 18.36
N PRO A 509 7.83 -0.15 19.18
CA PRO A 509 8.31 1.22 19.21
C PRO A 509 9.76 1.26 19.70
N PHE A 510 10.62 1.99 18.97
CA PHE A 510 12.03 2.16 19.35
C PHE A 510 12.25 3.41 20.21
N MET A 511 11.27 4.32 20.27
CA MET A 511 11.33 5.53 21.09
C MET A 511 9.92 5.90 21.56
N SER A 512 9.76 6.07 22.87
CA SER A 512 8.50 6.52 23.48
C SER A 512 8.48 8.05 23.61
N LEU A 513 7.32 8.65 23.35
CA LEU A 513 7.10 10.10 23.33
C LEU A 513 5.62 10.45 23.57
N GLY A 514 5.29 11.72 23.59
CA GLY A 514 3.89 12.17 23.57
C GLY A 514 3.76 13.60 23.06
N ILE A 515 2.53 14.08 22.90
CA ILE A 515 2.26 15.47 22.55
C ILE A 515 2.69 16.35 23.72
N SER A 516 3.49 17.37 23.43
CA SER A 516 3.99 18.36 24.38
C SER A 516 3.67 19.77 23.90
N ILE A 517 3.73 20.71 24.83
CA ILE A 517 3.47 22.13 24.57
C ILE A 517 4.80 22.87 24.56
N MET A 518 5.09 23.55 23.46
CA MET A 518 6.22 24.46 23.34
C MET A 518 5.74 25.90 23.43
N ILE A 519 6.34 26.65 24.35
CA ILE A 519 6.16 28.08 24.46
C ILE A 519 7.52 28.78 24.34
N LYS A 520 7.47 30.10 24.16
CA LYS A 520 8.66 30.93 24.29
C LYS A 520 9.06 30.95 25.77
N LYS A 521 10.34 30.69 26.05
CA LYS A 521 10.90 30.80 27.39
C LYS A 521 10.67 32.23 27.90
N PRO A 522 9.98 32.42 29.05
CA PRO A 522 9.72 33.75 29.57
C PRO A 522 11.04 34.44 29.88
N GLN A 523 11.13 35.72 29.50
CA GLN A 523 12.26 36.53 29.93
C GLN A 523 12.11 36.80 31.42
N LYS A 524 13.23 36.85 32.14
CA LYS A 524 13.24 37.25 33.55
C LYS A 524 12.61 38.64 33.65
N SER A 525 11.50 38.74 34.37
CA SER A 525 10.81 40.01 34.57
C SER A 525 11.70 40.93 35.37
N LYS A 526 11.95 42.15 34.86
CA LYS A 526 12.56 43.20 35.67
C LYS A 526 11.62 43.50 36.85
N PRO A 527 12.14 43.69 38.07
CA PRO A 527 11.30 44.04 39.22
C PRO A 527 10.46 45.27 38.91
N GLY A 528 9.19 45.25 39.31
CA GLY A 528 8.30 46.41 39.16
C GLY A 528 8.74 47.59 40.01
N VAL A 529 8.19 48.78 39.75
CA VAL A 529 8.50 50.01 40.51
C VAL A 529 8.23 49.86 42.02
N PHE A 530 7.24 49.03 42.37
CA PHE A 530 6.86 48.75 43.77
C PHE A 530 7.46 47.45 44.32
N SER A 531 8.45 46.85 43.66
CA SER A 531 9.05 45.58 44.09
C SER A 531 9.71 45.61 45.47
N PHE A 532 9.99 46.79 46.01
CA PHE A 532 10.48 46.96 47.39
C PHE A 532 9.41 46.61 48.44
N LEU A 533 8.12 46.56 48.10
CA LEU A 533 7.05 46.16 49.01
C LEU A 533 6.83 44.64 49.05
N ASP A 534 7.26 43.92 48.00
CA ASP A 534 7.10 42.47 47.84
C ASP A 534 7.75 41.58 48.94
N PRO A 535 8.81 41.99 49.67
CA PRO A 535 9.41 41.15 50.72
C PRO A 535 8.51 40.83 51.91
N LEU A 536 7.41 41.57 52.09
CA LEU A 536 6.39 41.33 53.10
C LEU A 536 5.02 41.22 52.43
N ALA A 537 4.22 40.26 52.88
CA ALA A 537 2.87 40.07 52.37
C ALA A 537 1.99 41.30 52.66
N TYR A 538 1.00 41.54 51.80
CA TYR A 538 0.10 42.69 51.91
C TYR A 538 -0.64 42.73 53.27
N GLU A 539 -0.99 41.55 53.79
CA GLU A 539 -1.64 41.38 55.09
C GLU A 539 -0.75 41.89 56.23
N ILE A 540 0.56 41.66 56.15
CA ILE A 540 1.53 42.12 57.16
C ILE A 540 1.65 43.64 57.12
N TRP A 541 1.67 44.24 55.93
CA TRP A 541 1.66 45.70 55.78
C TRP A 541 0.43 46.33 56.43
N MET A 542 -0.75 45.75 56.22
CA MET A 542 -1.98 46.20 56.88
C MET A 542 -1.90 46.06 58.41
N CYS A 543 -1.36 44.94 58.92
CA CYS A 543 -1.15 44.74 60.35
C CYS A 543 -0.18 45.76 60.95
N ILE A 544 0.90 46.14 60.24
CA ILE A 544 1.86 47.17 60.68
C ILE A 544 1.15 48.52 60.83
N VAL A 545 0.31 48.90 59.87
CA VAL A 545 -0.46 50.16 59.93
C VAL A 545 -1.43 50.15 61.13
N PHE A 546 -2.16 49.05 61.35
CA PHE A 546 -3.06 48.94 62.50
C PHE A 546 -2.31 48.93 63.83
N ALA A 547 -1.18 48.23 63.93
CA ALA A 547 -0.35 48.21 65.11
C ALA A 547 0.23 49.60 65.42
N TYR A 548 0.68 50.33 64.39
CA TYR A 548 1.18 51.70 64.50
C TYR A 548 0.13 52.66 65.08
N ILE A 549 -1.09 52.65 64.53
CA ILE A 549 -2.20 53.46 65.04
C ILE A 549 -2.57 53.02 66.47
N GLY A 550 -2.67 51.71 66.70
CA GLY A 550 -3.01 51.14 68.01
C GLY A 550 -2.02 51.54 69.10
N VAL A 551 -0.71 51.44 68.83
CA VAL A 551 0.35 51.84 69.76
C VAL A 551 0.34 53.35 69.98
N SER A 552 0.12 54.15 68.93
CA SER A 552 -0.01 55.61 69.06
C SER A 552 -1.15 56.01 69.99
N VAL A 553 -2.31 55.35 69.86
CA VAL A 553 -3.48 55.60 70.71
C VAL A 553 -3.25 55.12 72.14
N VAL A 554 -2.68 53.93 72.33
CA VAL A 554 -2.36 53.41 73.67
C VAL A 554 -1.36 54.31 74.38
N LEU A 555 -0.32 54.76 73.68
CA LEU A 555 0.69 55.67 74.22
C LEU A 555 0.07 57.03 74.59
N PHE A 556 -0.77 57.60 73.71
CA PHE A 556 -1.54 58.82 74.02
C PHE A 556 -2.41 58.66 75.28
N LEU A 557 -3.15 57.55 75.42
CA LEU A 557 -4.00 57.30 76.59
C LEU A 557 -3.17 57.15 77.87
N VAL A 558 -2.11 56.33 77.83
CA VAL A 558 -1.24 56.11 79.00
C VAL A 558 -0.57 57.41 79.43
N SER A 559 -0.08 58.21 78.48
CA SER A 559 0.54 59.50 78.77
C SER A 559 -0.47 60.54 79.27
N ARG A 560 -1.74 60.50 78.83
CA ARG A 560 -2.79 61.40 79.32
C ARG A 560 -3.23 61.09 80.75
N PHE A 561 -3.31 59.79 81.12
CA PHE A 561 -3.84 59.32 82.39
C PHE A 561 -2.79 59.11 83.48
N SER A 562 -1.51 58.96 83.14
CA SER A 562 -0.42 58.83 84.11
C SER A 562 -0.04 60.19 84.71
N PRO A 563 -0.25 60.45 86.02
CA PRO A 563 0.08 61.73 86.65
C PRO A 563 1.59 62.05 86.60
N TYR A 564 2.44 61.02 86.48
CA TYR A 564 3.90 61.15 86.43
C TYR A 564 4.44 61.66 85.08
N GLU A 565 3.58 61.84 84.09
CA GLU A 565 3.94 62.37 82.76
C GLU A 565 3.64 63.87 82.62
N TRP A 566 2.89 64.44 83.56
CA TRP A 566 2.56 65.86 83.63
C TRP A 566 3.65 66.59 84.41
N HIS A 567 4.16 67.69 83.85
CA HIS A 567 5.15 68.54 84.51
C HIS A 567 4.63 69.96 84.68
N ASN A 568 5.05 70.62 85.75
CA ASN A 568 4.85 72.05 85.91
C ASN A 568 5.99 72.72 85.14
N GLU A 569 5.68 73.59 84.18
CA GLU A 569 6.73 74.39 83.54
C GLU A 569 7.38 75.30 84.61
N GLU A 570 8.65 75.03 84.93
CA GLU A 570 9.49 76.04 85.57
C GLU A 570 9.84 77.09 84.52
N PHE A 571 9.18 78.25 84.60
CA PHE A 571 9.56 79.41 83.80
C PHE A 571 10.99 79.84 84.16
N GLU A 572 11.79 80.15 83.14
CA GLU A 572 12.98 80.98 83.32
C GLU A 572 12.58 82.27 84.06
N GLU A 573 13.43 82.66 85.02
CA GLU A 573 13.21 83.69 86.02
C GLU A 573 12.42 84.92 85.52
N GLY A 574 11.25 85.17 86.12
CA GLY A 574 10.84 86.56 86.37
C GLY A 574 9.41 87.04 86.09
N LYS A 575 8.34 86.24 86.13
CA LYS A 575 6.96 86.78 86.31
C LYS A 575 6.03 85.85 87.09
N GLU A 576 5.53 86.33 88.23
CA GLU A 576 4.52 85.69 89.08
C GLU A 576 3.09 85.84 88.50
N GLN A 577 2.44 84.73 88.17
CA GLN A 577 0.97 84.55 88.17
C GLN A 577 0.62 83.07 88.44
N PRO A 578 -0.42 82.74 89.22
CA PRO A 578 -0.79 81.37 89.53
C PRO A 578 -1.87 80.87 88.56
N THR A 579 -1.48 80.13 87.52
CA THR A 579 -2.36 79.19 86.82
C THR A 579 -1.61 77.87 86.62
N THR A 580 -2.24 76.79 87.06
CA THR A 580 -1.72 75.42 87.04
C THR A 580 -1.73 74.86 85.62
N ASP A 581 -0.91 75.40 84.73
CA ASP A 581 -0.71 74.81 83.41
C ASP A 581 0.32 73.69 83.54
N GLN A 582 -0.17 72.52 83.96
CA GLN A 582 0.60 71.28 83.80
C GLN A 582 0.66 70.98 82.29
N SER A 583 1.85 70.96 81.71
CA SER A 583 2.02 70.63 80.30
C SER A 583 2.39 69.15 80.13
N ASN A 584 1.79 68.53 79.11
CA ASN A 584 2.08 67.16 78.71
C ASN A 584 2.47 67.19 77.23
N GLU A 585 3.73 66.84 76.96
CA GLU A 585 4.30 66.87 75.60
C GLU A 585 3.70 65.79 74.69
N PHE A 586 3.05 64.74 75.24
CA PHE A 586 2.43 63.66 74.46
C PHE A 586 0.97 63.97 74.07
N GLY A 587 0.80 64.88 73.09
CA GLY A 587 -0.44 65.02 72.33
C GLY A 587 -0.69 63.84 71.37
N ILE A 588 -1.87 63.79 70.73
CA ILE A 588 -2.22 62.76 69.72
C ILE A 588 -1.18 62.74 68.59
N PHE A 589 -0.83 63.92 68.06
CA PHE A 589 0.15 64.06 67.00
C PHE A 589 1.57 63.73 67.46
N ASN A 590 1.95 64.11 68.69
CA ASN A 590 3.28 63.83 69.22
C ASN A 590 3.46 62.35 69.55
N SER A 591 2.40 61.66 69.98
CA SER A 591 2.40 60.20 70.19
C SER A 591 2.52 59.45 68.86
N LEU A 592 1.83 59.93 67.82
CA LEU A 592 1.93 59.40 66.47
C LEU A 592 3.34 59.62 65.89
N TRP A 593 3.89 60.82 66.07
CA TRP A 593 5.25 61.18 65.67
C TRP A 593 6.31 60.36 66.39
N PHE A 594 6.17 60.16 67.70
CA PHE A 594 7.06 59.31 68.49
C PHE A 594 7.06 57.87 67.99
N SER A 595 5.88 57.28 67.76
CA SER A 595 5.78 55.90 67.28
C SER A 595 6.35 55.73 65.86
N LEU A 596 6.22 56.76 64.99
CA LEU A 596 6.81 56.78 63.65
C LEU A 596 8.33 56.91 63.70
N GLY A 597 8.85 57.82 64.52
CA GLY A 597 10.30 58.02 64.71
C GLY A 597 10.98 56.78 65.29
N ALA A 598 10.29 56.07 66.20
CA ALA A 598 10.71 54.77 66.71
C ALA A 598 10.66 53.65 65.64
N PHE A 599 9.71 53.71 64.70
CA PHE A 599 9.63 52.78 63.58
C PHE A 599 10.72 53.04 62.54
N MET A 600 11.02 54.29 62.21
CA MET A 600 12.02 54.65 61.20
C MET A 600 13.47 54.65 61.72
N GLN A 601 13.70 54.27 62.99
CA GLN A 601 15.03 54.25 63.63
C GLN A 601 15.74 55.62 63.67
N GLN A 602 14.98 56.73 63.62
CA GLN A 602 15.54 58.10 63.61
C GLN A 602 15.58 58.74 65.01
N GLY A 603 14.88 58.15 66.00
CA GLY A 603 14.74 58.74 67.33
C GLY A 603 13.71 59.87 67.35
N CYS A 604 13.41 60.38 68.55
CA CYS A 604 12.54 61.53 68.78
C CYS A 604 13.10 62.34 69.96
N ASP A 605 12.95 63.66 69.93
CA ASP A 605 13.38 64.54 71.03
C ASP A 605 12.55 64.34 72.30
N ILE A 606 11.35 63.76 72.17
CA ILE A 606 10.40 63.53 73.25
C ILE A 606 10.48 62.06 73.67
N SER A 607 10.58 61.78 74.97
CA SER A 607 10.65 60.41 75.51
C SER A 607 9.67 60.19 76.67
N PRO A 608 8.99 59.03 76.73
CA PRO A 608 8.04 58.75 77.81
C PRO A 608 8.76 58.65 79.15
N ARG A 609 8.29 59.42 80.13
CA ARG A 609 8.87 59.46 81.49
C ARG A 609 8.24 58.41 82.41
N SER A 610 6.94 58.13 82.24
CA SER A 610 6.23 57.16 83.08
C SER A 610 6.72 55.73 82.82
N LEU A 611 6.69 54.90 83.87
CA LEU A 611 7.05 53.48 83.74
C LEU A 611 6.14 52.77 82.73
N SER A 612 4.84 53.07 82.75
CA SER A 612 3.86 52.51 81.82
C SER A 612 4.12 52.91 80.37
N GLY A 613 4.42 54.19 80.11
CA GLY A 613 4.76 54.67 78.76
C GLY A 613 6.08 54.08 78.23
N ARG A 614 7.08 53.89 79.11
CA ARG A 614 8.35 53.23 78.77
C ARG A 614 8.17 51.76 78.41
N ILE A 615 7.27 51.03 79.08
CA ILE A 615 6.98 49.63 78.73
C ILE A 615 6.33 49.54 77.35
N VAL A 616 5.35 50.40 77.06
CA VAL A 616 4.70 50.46 75.73
C VAL A 616 5.72 50.79 74.64
N GLY A 617 6.56 51.80 74.86
CA GLY A 617 7.64 52.17 73.95
C GLY A 617 8.70 51.07 73.77
N GLY A 618 9.06 50.36 74.84
CA GLY A 618 10.03 49.26 74.80
C GLY A 618 9.52 48.04 74.02
N VAL A 619 8.25 47.67 74.19
CA VAL A 619 7.62 46.60 73.39
C VAL A 619 7.53 47.02 71.92
N TRP A 620 7.16 48.27 71.65
CA TRP A 620 7.15 48.81 70.29
C TRP A 620 8.55 48.75 69.66
N TRP A 621 9.60 49.17 70.36
CA TRP A 621 10.99 49.06 69.89
C TRP A 621 11.41 47.62 69.56
N PHE A 622 11.06 46.66 70.42
CA PHE A 622 11.36 45.26 70.15
C PHE A 622 10.61 44.74 68.91
N PHE A 623 9.33 45.14 68.76
CA PHE A 623 8.53 44.82 67.59
C PHE A 623 9.12 45.42 66.30
N THR A 624 9.46 46.71 66.29
CA THR A 624 10.01 47.38 65.10
C THR A 624 11.37 46.81 64.70
N LEU A 625 12.22 46.47 65.68
CA LEU A 625 13.50 45.79 65.44
C LEU A 625 13.28 44.46 64.70
N ILE A 626 12.38 43.60 65.17
CA ILE A 626 12.09 42.31 64.54
C ILE A 626 11.58 42.50 63.11
N ILE A 627 10.63 43.43 62.90
CA ILE A 627 10.04 43.67 61.58
C ILE A 627 11.08 44.15 60.58
N ILE A 628 11.93 45.11 60.95
CA ILE A 628 12.94 45.68 60.04
C ILE A 628 14.05 44.65 59.77
N SER A 629 14.48 43.89 60.77
CA SER A 629 15.43 42.79 60.57
C SER A 629 14.87 41.70 59.65
N SER A 630 13.59 41.34 59.79
CA SER A 630 12.94 40.37 58.90
C SER A 630 12.76 40.91 57.47
N TYR A 631 12.41 42.20 57.34
CA TYR A 631 12.29 42.85 56.03
C TYR A 631 13.63 42.88 55.31
N THR A 632 14.70 43.28 55.99
CA THR A 632 16.05 43.32 55.40
C THR A 632 16.55 41.92 55.00
N ALA A 633 16.28 40.90 55.80
CA ALA A 633 16.59 39.51 55.47
C ALA A 633 15.82 39.01 54.22
N ASN A 634 14.51 39.25 54.16
CA ASN A 634 13.67 38.82 53.03
C ASN A 634 13.98 39.60 51.75
N LEU A 635 14.26 40.90 51.85
CA LEU A 635 14.66 41.73 50.72
C LEU A 635 15.98 41.23 50.11
N ALA A 636 16.96 40.89 50.97
CA ALA A 636 18.21 40.29 50.51
C ALA A 636 17.96 38.96 49.76
N ALA A 637 17.10 38.08 50.29
CA ALA A 637 16.73 36.84 49.61
C ALA A 637 16.01 37.10 48.27
N PHE A 638 15.06 38.04 48.23
CA PHE A 638 14.28 38.36 47.04
C PHE A 638 15.15 38.90 45.90
N LEU A 639 16.14 39.76 46.22
CA LEU A 639 17.08 40.29 45.24
C LEU A 639 18.04 39.23 44.68
N THR A 640 18.27 38.12 45.40
CA THR A 640 19.12 37.03 44.92
C THR A 640 18.39 36.02 44.03
N VAL A 641 17.06 35.90 44.14
CA VAL A 641 16.28 34.86 43.45
C VAL A 641 15.26 35.46 42.48
N GLU A 642 15.67 35.59 41.22
CA GLU A 642 14.75 35.90 40.12
C GLU A 642 14.05 34.60 39.65
N ARG A 643 12.83 34.34 40.13
CA ARG A 643 12.02 33.20 39.64
C ARG A 643 11.41 33.50 38.28
N MET A 644 11.51 32.55 37.36
CA MET A 644 10.76 32.58 36.10
C MET A 644 9.33 32.09 36.37
N VAL A 645 8.32 32.89 36.05
CA VAL A 645 6.91 32.49 36.14
C VAL A 645 6.41 32.13 34.75
N SER A 646 5.92 30.90 34.56
CA SER A 646 5.28 30.49 33.31
C SER A 646 3.80 30.89 33.35
N PRO A 647 3.24 31.52 32.30
CA PRO A 647 1.82 31.84 32.25
C PRO A 647 0.91 30.61 32.03
N ILE A 648 1.48 29.48 31.60
CA ILE A 648 0.76 28.23 31.30
C ILE A 648 1.55 27.06 31.89
N GLU A 649 0.85 26.15 32.56
CA GLU A 649 1.42 24.89 33.07
C GLU A 649 0.78 23.66 32.41
N SER A 650 -0.46 23.77 31.92
CA SER A 650 -1.23 22.65 31.39
C SER A 650 -1.99 22.97 30.09
N ALA A 651 -2.47 21.92 29.40
CA ALA A 651 -3.37 22.07 28.26
C ALA A 651 -4.75 22.64 28.67
N ASP A 652 -5.18 22.42 29.91
CA ASP A 652 -6.42 22.98 30.45
C ASP A 652 -6.38 24.49 30.50
N ASP A 653 -5.23 25.06 30.87
CA ASP A 653 -5.06 26.52 30.92
C ASP A 653 -5.20 27.10 29.52
N LEU A 654 -4.58 26.48 28.51
CA LEU A 654 -4.73 26.87 27.10
C LEU A 654 -6.19 26.83 26.63
N ALA A 655 -6.97 25.84 27.08
CA ALA A 655 -8.38 25.70 26.71
C ALA A 655 -9.32 26.68 27.44
N LYS A 656 -8.90 27.25 28.57
CA LYS A 656 -9.69 28.23 29.35
C LYS A 656 -9.49 29.66 28.85
N GLN A 657 -8.32 29.98 28.32
CA GLN A 657 -7.94 31.31 27.85
C GLN A 657 -7.97 31.44 26.32
N THR A 658 -7.98 32.67 25.81
CA THR A 658 -7.98 32.98 24.37
C THR A 658 -6.87 33.95 23.94
N GLU A 659 -6.00 34.37 24.86
CA GLU A 659 -4.95 35.36 24.61
C GLU A 659 -3.72 34.76 23.90
N ILE A 660 -3.41 33.50 24.22
CA ILE A 660 -2.31 32.71 23.67
C ILE A 660 -2.93 31.73 22.68
N ALA A 661 -2.72 31.98 21.39
CA ALA A 661 -3.16 31.08 20.34
C ALA A 661 -2.33 29.79 20.35
N TYR A 662 -2.90 28.68 19.88
CA TYR A 662 -2.19 27.41 19.80
C TYR A 662 -2.58 26.62 18.56
N GLY A 663 -1.64 25.84 18.03
CA GLY A 663 -1.82 25.06 16.80
C GLY A 663 -0.82 23.92 16.65
N THR A 664 -1.03 23.11 15.60
CA THR A 664 -0.25 21.90 15.28
C THR A 664 0.25 21.93 13.84
N LEU A 665 1.07 20.94 13.46
CA LEU A 665 1.41 20.66 12.07
C LEU A 665 0.16 20.25 11.26
N ASP A 666 0.02 20.76 10.04
CA ASP A 666 -1.17 20.61 9.19
C ASP A 666 -1.40 19.16 8.70
N SER A 667 -0.33 18.44 8.37
CA SER A 667 -0.36 17.02 7.95
C SER A 667 0.17 16.07 9.03
N GLY A 668 0.07 16.46 10.31
CA GLY A 668 0.60 15.71 11.45
C GLY A 668 -0.41 14.76 12.11
N SER A 669 0.09 13.72 12.78
CA SER A 669 -0.71 12.79 13.60
C SER A 669 -1.40 13.50 14.78
N THR A 670 -0.77 14.56 15.32
CA THR A 670 -1.32 15.40 16.40
C THR A 670 -2.60 16.13 15.98
N LYS A 671 -2.70 16.62 14.74
CA LYS A 671 -3.92 17.27 14.24
C LYS A 671 -5.10 16.28 14.20
N GLU A 672 -4.86 15.09 13.65
CA GLU A 672 -5.88 14.03 13.57
C GLU A 672 -6.25 13.50 14.96
N PHE A 673 -5.31 13.48 15.91
CA PHE A 673 -5.57 13.16 17.32
C PHE A 673 -6.61 14.11 17.92
N PHE A 674 -6.41 15.43 17.82
CA PHE A 674 -7.38 16.40 18.34
C PHE A 674 -8.72 16.33 17.62
N LYS A 675 -8.73 16.08 16.30
CA LYS A 675 -9.96 15.91 15.51
C LYS A 675 -10.79 14.70 15.94
N ARG A 676 -10.17 13.61 16.39
CA ARG A 676 -10.84 12.37 16.81
C ARG A 676 -11.02 12.24 18.32
N SER A 677 -10.39 13.11 19.10
CA SER A 677 -10.41 13.05 20.55
C SER A 677 -11.85 13.13 21.09
N LYS A 678 -12.11 12.38 22.16
CA LYS A 678 -13.39 12.38 22.89
C LYS A 678 -13.29 13.01 24.27
N ILE A 679 -12.12 13.53 24.63
CA ILE A 679 -11.88 14.22 25.90
C ILE A 679 -12.34 15.66 25.74
N ALA A 680 -13.24 16.12 26.62
CA ALA A 680 -13.90 17.43 26.52
C ALA A 680 -12.92 18.61 26.35
N VAL A 681 -11.79 18.58 27.06
CA VAL A 681 -10.73 19.60 26.97
C VAL A 681 -10.14 19.65 25.56
N PHE A 682 -9.78 18.49 25.01
CA PHE A 682 -9.17 18.38 23.68
C PHE A 682 -10.18 18.65 22.55
N GLU A 683 -11.45 18.33 22.76
CA GLU A 683 -12.53 18.69 21.82
C GLU A 683 -12.76 20.21 21.79
N LYS A 684 -12.70 20.88 22.94
CA LYS A 684 -12.74 22.35 23.03
C LYS A 684 -11.54 22.97 22.32
N MET A 685 -10.34 22.44 22.55
CA MET A 685 -9.12 22.86 21.85
C MET A 685 -9.23 22.66 20.33
N TRP A 686 -9.77 21.53 19.88
CA TRP A 686 -10.00 21.27 18.46
C TRP A 686 -11.01 22.24 17.85
N THR A 687 -12.09 22.52 18.57
CA THR A 687 -13.12 23.48 18.13
C THR A 687 -12.50 24.87 17.92
N TYR A 688 -11.67 25.32 18.87
CA TYR A 688 -10.89 26.55 18.74
C TYR A 688 -9.93 26.50 17.53
N MET A 689 -9.12 25.44 17.41
CA MET A 689 -8.16 25.32 16.30
C MET A 689 -8.84 25.30 14.92
N ARG A 690 -10.06 24.74 14.84
CA ARG A 690 -10.87 24.70 13.62
C ARG A 690 -11.47 26.06 13.26
N SER A 691 -11.85 26.86 14.26
CA SER A 691 -12.48 28.18 14.06
C SER A 691 -11.51 29.36 14.12
N ALA A 692 -10.22 29.12 14.39
CA ALA A 692 -9.24 30.18 14.57
C ALA A 692 -8.88 30.85 13.24
N GLU A 693 -9.06 32.18 13.20
CA GLU A 693 -8.64 33.05 12.09
C GLU A 693 -7.65 34.11 12.61
N PRO A 694 -6.44 34.22 12.04
CA PRO A 694 -5.86 33.44 10.95
C PRO A 694 -5.48 32.01 11.37
N SER A 695 -5.28 31.11 10.37
CA SER A 695 -4.96 29.70 10.61
C SER A 695 -3.83 29.52 11.64
N VAL A 696 -4.12 28.68 12.64
CA VAL A 696 -3.14 28.27 13.66
C VAL A 696 -2.27 27.10 13.21
N PHE A 697 -2.64 26.42 12.12
CA PHE A 697 -1.87 25.31 11.58
C PHE A 697 -0.66 25.79 10.77
N VAL A 698 0.44 25.05 10.86
CA VAL A 698 1.70 25.33 10.12
C VAL A 698 2.05 24.16 9.20
N LYS A 699 2.79 24.43 8.13
CA LYS A 699 3.14 23.41 7.12
C LYS A 699 4.39 22.63 7.50
N THR A 700 5.34 23.26 8.18
CA THR A 700 6.60 22.64 8.62
C THR A 700 6.86 22.86 10.10
N THR A 701 7.63 21.97 10.71
CA THR A 701 8.03 22.10 12.13
C THR A 701 8.80 23.40 12.38
N GLU A 702 9.63 23.83 11.43
CA GLU A 702 10.40 25.08 11.53
C GLU A 702 9.54 26.34 11.49
N GLU A 703 8.48 26.35 10.69
CA GLU A 703 7.50 27.43 10.69
C GLU A 703 6.83 27.56 12.06
N GLY A 704 6.43 26.44 12.67
CA GLY A 704 5.87 26.39 14.02
C GLY A 704 6.81 26.95 15.09
N MET A 705 8.08 26.52 15.08
CA MET A 705 9.11 27.04 15.98
C MET A 705 9.30 28.55 15.85
N ASN A 706 9.48 29.02 14.61
CA ASN A 706 9.73 30.43 14.35
C ASN A 706 8.52 31.30 14.70
N ARG A 707 7.30 30.78 14.55
CA ARG A 707 6.07 31.45 15.01
C ARG A 707 6.08 31.63 16.52
N VAL A 708 6.37 30.59 17.31
CA VAL A 708 6.49 30.70 18.79
C VAL A 708 7.53 31.76 19.19
N ARG A 709 8.70 31.76 18.54
CA ARG A 709 9.78 32.71 18.83
C ARG A 709 9.39 34.16 18.55
N LYS A 710 8.65 34.42 17.46
CA LYS A 710 8.25 35.76 17.03
C LYS A 710 7.03 36.29 17.78
N SER A 711 6.14 35.42 18.24
CA SER A 711 4.87 35.79 18.89
C SER A 711 4.99 36.32 20.33
N LYS A 712 6.20 36.50 20.88
CA LYS A 712 6.45 37.06 22.22
C LYS A 712 5.56 36.45 23.34
N GLY A 713 5.33 35.13 23.29
CA GLY A 713 4.51 34.42 24.28
C GLY A 713 3.00 34.39 23.98
N LYS A 714 2.54 34.91 22.84
CA LYS A 714 1.12 34.87 22.40
C LYS A 714 0.78 33.68 21.49
N TYR A 715 1.73 32.77 21.29
CA TYR A 715 1.51 31.55 20.51
C TYR A 715 2.22 30.36 21.15
N ALA A 716 1.52 29.24 21.30
CA ALA A 716 2.04 27.96 21.73
C ALA A 716 1.96 26.94 20.59
N TYR A 717 2.98 26.08 20.47
CA TYR A 717 3.04 25.07 19.42
C TYR A 717 2.96 23.68 20.02
N LEU A 718 2.05 22.86 19.50
CA LEU A 718 1.82 21.49 19.95
C LEU A 718 2.58 20.53 19.04
N LEU A 719 3.61 19.89 19.59
CA LEU A 719 4.49 18.96 18.88
C LEU A 719 4.94 17.81 19.78
N GLU A 720 5.58 16.81 19.19
CA GLU A 720 6.09 15.64 19.91
C GLU A 720 7.22 16.03 20.89
N SER A 721 7.23 15.40 22.06
CA SER A 721 8.10 15.75 23.19
C SER A 721 9.59 15.64 22.87
N THR A 722 9.97 14.67 22.05
CA THR A 722 11.35 14.46 21.59
C THR A 722 11.87 15.65 20.80
N MET A 723 11.03 16.21 19.93
CA MET A 723 11.37 17.38 19.13
C MET A 723 11.40 18.64 20.01
N ASN A 724 10.47 18.77 20.95
CA ASN A 724 10.45 19.89 21.90
C ASN A 724 11.72 19.93 22.78
N GLU A 725 12.09 18.80 23.38
CA GLU A 725 13.31 18.65 24.19
C GLU A 725 14.57 18.96 23.36
N TYR A 726 14.61 18.52 22.11
CA TYR A 726 15.71 18.81 21.21
C TYR A 726 15.84 20.31 20.89
N ILE A 727 14.73 20.98 20.60
CA ILE A 727 14.71 22.41 20.24
C ILE A 727 15.04 23.29 21.44
N GLU A 728 14.61 22.89 22.65
CA GLU A 728 14.94 23.57 23.90
C GLU A 728 16.46 23.66 24.13
N GLN A 729 17.21 22.61 23.73
CA GLN A 729 18.67 22.57 23.82
C GLN A 729 19.39 23.35 22.70
N ARG A 730 18.67 23.88 21.71
CA ARG A 730 19.27 24.63 20.59
C ARG A 730 19.35 26.12 20.90
N LYS A 731 20.46 26.74 20.49
CA LYS A 731 20.63 28.19 20.54
C LYS A 731 19.48 28.89 19.79
N PRO A 732 18.90 29.99 20.31
CA PRO A 732 19.32 30.76 21.49
C PRO A 732 18.71 30.30 22.83
N CYS A 733 18.23 29.06 22.94
CA CYS A 733 17.60 28.49 24.15
C CYS A 733 16.37 29.30 24.61
N ASP A 734 15.58 29.79 23.64
CA ASP A 734 14.43 30.68 23.83
C ASP A 734 13.07 29.97 23.79
N THR A 735 13.08 28.64 23.79
CA THR A 735 11.87 27.80 23.87
C THR A 735 11.89 27.00 25.16
N MET A 736 10.72 26.57 25.60
CA MET A 736 10.54 25.83 26.84
C MET A 736 9.37 24.84 26.68
N LYS A 737 9.59 23.60 27.14
CA LYS A 737 8.51 22.62 27.33
C LYS A 737 7.74 22.94 28.60
N VAL A 738 6.41 22.97 28.51
CA VAL A 738 5.53 23.13 29.67
C VAL A 738 4.58 21.95 29.82
N GLY A 739 4.32 21.60 31.07
CA GLY A 739 3.46 20.47 31.44
C GLY A 739 4.05 19.10 31.12
N GLY A 740 3.27 18.06 31.45
CA GLY A 740 3.53 16.69 31.05
C GLY A 740 3.13 16.43 29.60
N ASN A 741 3.42 15.22 29.11
CA ASN A 741 2.92 14.77 27.81
C ASN A 741 1.40 14.52 27.90
N LEU A 742 0.65 14.92 26.87
CA LEU A 742 -0.81 14.77 26.83
C LEU A 742 -1.27 13.34 26.49
N ASP A 743 -0.37 12.54 25.92
CA ASP A 743 -0.60 11.15 25.55
C ASP A 743 0.69 10.32 25.64
N SER A 744 0.55 9.02 25.41
CA SER A 744 1.67 8.07 25.31
C SER A 744 1.67 7.46 23.90
N LYS A 745 2.70 7.79 23.14
CA LYS A 745 2.94 7.39 21.74
C LYS A 745 4.34 6.83 21.59
N GLY A 746 4.62 6.25 20.43
CA GLY A 746 5.96 5.84 20.08
C GLY A 746 6.22 5.91 18.58
N TYR A 747 7.48 6.10 18.23
CA TYR A 747 7.95 5.89 16.86
C TYR A 747 8.23 4.41 16.65
N GLY A 748 7.72 3.90 15.52
CA GLY A 748 7.96 2.55 15.06
C GLY A 748 8.52 2.56 13.65
N ILE A 749 9.21 1.49 13.28
CA ILE A 749 9.67 1.28 11.92
C ILE A 749 8.53 0.66 11.14
N ALA A 750 8.20 1.25 9.99
CA ALA A 750 7.09 0.79 9.18
C ALA A 750 7.57 -0.07 8.01
N THR A 751 6.79 -1.11 7.73
CA THR A 751 6.97 -2.04 6.61
C THR A 751 5.66 -2.15 5.83
N PRO A 752 5.70 -2.47 4.52
CA PRO A 752 4.51 -2.85 3.78
C PRO A 752 3.82 -4.03 4.48
N LYS A 753 2.48 -4.04 4.43
CA LYS A 753 1.69 -5.05 5.14
C LYS A 753 2.04 -6.46 4.67
N GLY A 754 2.36 -7.36 5.60
CA GLY A 754 2.78 -8.72 5.28
C GLY A 754 4.19 -8.85 4.70
N SER A 755 5.04 -7.81 4.81
CA SER A 755 6.43 -7.86 4.37
C SER A 755 7.25 -8.88 5.18
N PRO A 756 8.13 -9.68 4.53
CA PRO A 756 9.02 -10.61 5.23
C PRO A 756 10.04 -9.89 6.13
N LEU A 757 10.30 -8.60 5.90
CA LEU A 757 11.21 -7.78 6.72
C LEU A 757 10.66 -7.47 8.11
N ARG A 758 9.33 -7.56 8.31
CA ARG A 758 8.69 -7.15 9.57
C ARG A 758 9.27 -7.89 10.78
N ASN A 759 9.34 -9.22 10.72
CA ASN A 759 9.79 -10.03 11.84
C ASN A 759 11.29 -9.84 12.15
N PRO A 760 12.20 -9.93 11.16
CA PRO A 760 13.63 -9.65 11.38
C PRO A 760 13.90 -8.25 11.92
N VAL A 761 13.25 -7.21 11.36
CA VAL A 761 13.42 -5.83 11.82
C VAL A 761 12.88 -5.67 13.25
N ASN A 762 11.73 -6.26 13.55
CA ASN A 762 11.15 -6.20 14.89
C ASN A 762 12.07 -6.84 15.94
N LEU A 763 12.66 -8.00 15.64
CA LEU A 763 13.66 -8.65 16.51
C LEU A 763 14.93 -7.82 16.65
N ALA A 764 15.40 -7.20 15.56
CA ALA A 764 16.56 -6.32 15.60
C ALA A 764 16.32 -5.11 16.51
N VAL A 765 15.15 -4.46 16.42
CA VAL A 765 14.79 -3.32 17.29
C VAL A 765 14.76 -3.73 18.76
N LEU A 766 14.18 -4.89 19.09
CA LEU A 766 14.17 -5.39 20.47
C LEU A 766 15.59 -5.64 20.99
N LYS A 767 16.45 -6.26 20.19
CA LYS A 767 17.85 -6.51 20.55
C LYS A 767 18.63 -5.21 20.77
N LEU A 768 18.43 -4.21 19.92
CA LEU A 768 19.05 -2.88 20.07
C LEU A 768 18.59 -2.17 21.34
N ASN A 769 17.33 -2.39 21.75
CA ASN A 769 16.78 -1.86 22.99
C ASN A 769 17.36 -2.57 24.22
N GLU A 770 17.39 -3.91 24.21
CA GLU A 770 17.96 -4.73 25.30
C GLU A 770 19.45 -4.44 25.54
N GLN A 771 20.20 -4.13 24.48
CA GLN A 771 21.61 -3.75 24.57
C GLN A 771 21.84 -2.31 25.02
N GLY A 772 20.79 -1.50 25.20
CA GLY A 772 20.89 -0.07 25.53
C GLY A 772 21.49 0.79 24.42
N LEU A 773 21.56 0.27 23.18
CA LEU A 773 22.15 1.00 22.05
C LEU A 773 21.26 2.17 21.62
N LEU A 774 19.94 1.99 21.68
CA LEU A 774 18.96 3.05 21.38
C LEU A 774 19.10 4.23 22.35
N ASP A 775 19.29 3.96 23.64
CA ASP A 775 19.51 4.99 24.65
C ASP A 775 20.86 5.69 24.47
N LYS A 776 21.92 4.94 24.14
CA LYS A 776 23.23 5.50 23.82
C LYS A 776 23.14 6.46 22.63
N LYS A 777 22.43 6.09 21.57
CA LYS A 777 22.21 6.94 20.39
C LYS A 777 21.28 8.12 20.67
N LYS A 778 20.35 8.01 21.61
CA LYS A 778 19.45 9.11 22.00
C LYS A 778 20.20 10.19 22.79
N LYS A 779 21.19 9.80 23.60
CA LYS A 779 22.05 10.73 24.37
C LYS A 779 23.09 11.43 23.50
N LYS A 780 23.55 10.78 22.44
CA LYS A 780 24.44 11.35 21.43
C LYS A 780 23.67 12.38 20.60
#